data_AF-A0A4S4FTQ2-F1
#
_entry.id   AF-A0A4S4FTQ2-F1
#
_cell.length_a   1.000
_cell.length_b   1.000
_cell.length_c   1.000
_cell.angle_alpha   90.00
_cell.angle_beta   90.00
_cell.angle_gamma   90.00
#
_symmetry.space_group_name_H-M   'P 1'
#
loop_
_entity.id
_entity.type
_entity.pdbx_description
1 polymer ?
#
loop_
_entity_poly.entity_id
_entity_poly.type
_entity_poly.pdbx_seq_one_letter_code
_entity_poly.pdbx_strand_id
1 'polypeptide(L)'
;MSSTPSRNRFRISALTLAIVAAIGSLAGGAAPASAATQTFTAGNAQTALTAFLGSYYNASNGLFYSSQSDHLPLDLWTSAYIRQGLCAANDNTGGAYRQQISDSYYGFENYFKKPFSWTETIDGTTQTTTDPYWWGNGVHDANDDFLWNVNAAICAYEATGDSHMLQEAERNTRWLLETQLDNTAGFGDGGVWRTWSQHDYKDISTGGQVPYIAMALAKYFPTRTIYNAALGGSFTYAQYAQKTYDWIKLWIQPDGSILNGTDGTQTGYFDKNHYMMNVGLIADSAAAMFQATGDTSYISDVVRVTDWARNRFTIPYNGAQILWPQWTTSNGGAHYDQWVDGDSGQNTVAKGIMSRGIINWMQATGQRQYLQWMLDNANTAWANRHLSDNLLYTNWHVPNTLPANGLSSGNYTGVDIMERLIKAQTNPGVLNAGFDSNNASTTTPLAWTNYNFGNAANDGASFTEQKAAPNNAHSGNFTLTQYKSTAYQSYEYQTAKVPNGTYNLTAWIRSSGGQTSTYMDVKDYGGTARTVTIPASGSWTQISIPNVAVTNRQATIGFYSNSPAAKWINVDDVQLSPAAVTNPTFTARNFSFEDNSAATQTPTNWSTNDFGTTANATADFTESKSAPSNARTGSYMLTHYKNTAYRVYTSQTITGLTNGTYNLAAWIRTAGGQTAAYMNIKDFGNGTDLTTDMRSAASGTLTLVTIANVPVTNGQATIGFYSDAGAGQWVNIDDINLARH
;
A
#
# COMPACT_ATOMS: atom_id res chain seq x y z
N MET A 1 -80.41 19.49 2.25
CA MET A 1 -79.40 18.48 1.87
C MET A 1 -78.17 18.78 2.71
N SER A 2 -78.06 18.27 3.94
CA SER A 2 -77.58 16.92 4.33
C SER A 2 -76.05 16.77 4.22
N SER A 3 -75.29 16.33 5.23
CA SER A 3 -75.59 16.03 6.66
C SER A 3 -74.29 15.83 7.47
N THR A 4 -74.32 16.23 8.75
CA THR A 4 -73.32 16.08 9.84
C THR A 4 -73.29 14.64 10.44
N PRO A 5 -72.51 14.29 11.51
CA PRO A 5 -71.13 14.62 11.94
C PRO A 5 -70.37 13.42 12.64
N SER A 6 -69.36 13.73 13.48
CA SER A 6 -68.91 13.02 14.74
C SER A 6 -67.57 12.23 14.67
N ARG A 7 -66.74 12.06 15.74
CA ARG A 7 -66.74 12.37 17.21
C ARG A 7 -65.27 12.56 17.69
N ASN A 8 -64.92 13.49 18.60
CA ASN A 8 -64.69 13.27 20.06
C ASN A 8 -63.96 11.94 20.40
N ARG A 9 -62.85 11.79 21.16
CA ARG A 9 -62.21 12.53 22.30
C ARG A 9 -60.79 11.90 22.57
N PHE A 10 -59.95 12.20 23.59
CA PHE A 10 -60.13 12.88 24.89
C PHE A 10 -58.92 13.73 25.40
N ARG A 11 -58.30 13.43 26.56
CA ARG A 11 -57.24 14.18 27.31
C ARG A 11 -56.29 13.23 28.08
N ILE A 12 -55.05 13.66 28.34
CA ILE A 12 -54.36 13.69 29.67
C ILE A 12 -53.44 14.94 29.63
N SER A 13 -53.73 16.07 30.29
CA SER A 13 -53.60 16.45 31.71
C SER A 13 -52.16 16.81 32.14
N ALA A 14 -52.01 17.95 32.84
CA ALA A 14 -50.75 18.65 33.15
C ALA A 14 -50.36 18.59 34.65
N LEU A 15 -49.50 19.53 35.11
CA LEU A 15 -49.00 19.83 36.49
C LEU A 15 -47.71 19.09 36.93
N THR A 16 -46.72 19.67 37.66
CA THR A 16 -46.40 21.09 38.03
C THR A 16 -44.88 21.28 38.26
N LEU A 17 -44.44 22.53 38.25
CA LEU A 17 -43.14 23.09 38.64
C LEU A 17 -42.82 22.98 40.17
N ALA A 18 -41.55 22.87 40.58
CA ALA A 18 -40.80 23.86 41.42
C ALA A 18 -39.74 23.32 42.45
N ILE A 19 -38.47 23.72 42.20
CA ILE A 19 -37.52 24.41 43.12
C ILE A 19 -36.94 23.70 44.39
N VAL A 20 -35.71 23.19 44.21
CA VAL A 20 -34.42 23.51 44.90
C VAL A 20 -34.28 23.53 46.43
N ALA A 21 -33.33 22.71 46.92
CA ALA A 21 -32.32 23.07 47.92
C ALA A 21 -31.02 22.30 47.63
N ALA A 22 -29.84 22.90 47.87
CA ALA A 22 -28.53 22.39 47.39
C ALA A 22 -27.64 21.81 48.50
N ILE A 23 -26.60 21.04 48.13
CA ILE A 23 -25.21 21.09 48.65
C ILE A 23 -24.31 20.08 47.89
N GLY A 24 -23.09 20.51 47.52
CA GLY A 24 -21.89 19.66 47.66
C GLY A 24 -21.44 18.74 46.50
N SER A 25 -20.50 19.26 45.70
CA SER A 25 -19.28 18.55 45.26
C SER A 25 -19.34 17.11 44.72
N LEU A 26 -19.26 16.96 43.38
CA LEU A 26 -18.11 16.40 42.65
C LEU A 26 -18.49 16.18 41.18
N ALA A 27 -18.32 17.22 40.36
CA ALA A 27 -18.44 17.10 38.91
C ALA A 27 -17.18 16.43 38.34
N GLY A 28 -17.05 15.12 38.54
CA GLY A 28 -16.21 14.28 37.72
C GLY A 28 -16.83 14.17 36.33
N GLY A 29 -16.64 15.21 35.51
CA GLY A 29 -17.01 15.16 34.11
C GLY A 29 -16.23 14.02 33.45
N ALA A 30 -16.91 12.92 33.15
CA ALA A 30 -16.35 11.91 32.28
C ALA A 30 -16.03 12.61 30.95
N ALA A 31 -14.73 12.78 30.65
CA ALA A 31 -14.31 13.12 29.31
C ALA A 31 -14.98 12.10 28.36
N PRO A 32 -15.55 12.53 27.22
CA PRO A 32 -16.05 11.59 26.25
C PRO A 32 -14.91 10.62 25.94
N ALA A 33 -15.15 9.32 26.13
CA ALA A 33 -14.15 8.31 25.85
C ALA A 33 -13.69 8.54 24.40
N SER A 34 -12.38 8.79 24.22
CA SER A 34 -11.79 9.00 22.90
C SER A 34 -12.18 7.80 22.05
N ALA A 35 -12.97 8.03 21.00
CA ALA A 35 -13.49 6.96 20.17
C ALA A 35 -12.29 6.20 19.59
N ALA A 36 -12.07 4.98 20.06
CA ALA A 36 -11.16 4.07 19.42
C ALA A 36 -11.68 3.85 18.00
N THR A 37 -10.89 4.24 17.01
CA THR A 37 -11.23 4.12 15.59
C THR A 37 -11.54 2.66 15.30
N GLN A 38 -12.82 2.35 15.08
CA GLN A 38 -13.27 0.97 14.94
C GLN A 38 -12.70 0.40 13.64
N THR A 39 -11.76 -0.54 13.76
CA THR A 39 -11.25 -1.28 12.60
C THR A 39 -12.39 -2.09 11.98
N PHE A 40 -12.54 -2.01 10.66
CA PHE A 40 -13.51 -2.83 9.94
C PHE A 40 -13.20 -4.33 10.16
N THR A 41 -14.25 -5.14 10.23
CA THR A 41 -14.13 -6.60 10.45
C THR A 41 -14.31 -7.37 9.15
N ALA A 42 -13.89 -8.65 9.14
CA ALA A 42 -14.21 -9.57 8.04
C ALA A 42 -15.72 -9.66 7.76
N GLY A 43 -16.57 -9.56 8.80
CA GLY A 43 -18.02 -9.49 8.63
C GLY A 43 -18.49 -8.21 7.93
N ASN A 44 -17.77 -7.09 8.08
CA ASN A 44 -18.07 -5.85 7.35
C ASN A 44 -17.68 -5.96 5.87
N ALA A 45 -16.50 -6.51 5.57
CA ALA A 45 -16.06 -6.77 4.20
C ALA A 45 -17.04 -7.69 3.46
N GLN A 46 -17.40 -8.81 4.09
CA GLN A 46 -18.43 -9.74 3.61
C GLN A 46 -19.79 -9.06 3.39
N THR A 47 -20.18 -8.12 4.26
CA THR A 47 -21.42 -7.34 4.09
C THR A 47 -21.35 -6.45 2.85
N ALA A 48 -20.24 -5.73 2.65
CA ALA A 48 -20.03 -4.89 1.48
C ALA A 48 -19.99 -5.70 0.17
N LEU A 49 -19.31 -6.85 0.16
CA LEU A 49 -19.24 -7.74 -0.99
C LEU A 49 -20.62 -8.33 -1.35
N THR A 50 -21.41 -8.76 -0.37
CA THR A 50 -22.78 -9.22 -0.61
C THR A 50 -23.67 -8.11 -1.18
N ALA A 51 -23.56 -6.88 -0.66
CA ALA A 51 -24.28 -5.72 -1.19
C ALA A 51 -23.88 -5.40 -2.64
N PHE A 52 -22.57 -5.40 -2.92
CA PHE A 52 -22.03 -5.19 -4.26
C PHE A 52 -22.54 -6.24 -5.25
N LEU A 53 -22.40 -7.54 -4.94
CA LEU A 53 -22.86 -8.62 -5.82
C LEU A 53 -24.38 -8.56 -6.03
N GLY A 54 -25.17 -8.31 -4.99
CA GLY A 54 -26.62 -8.16 -5.10
C GLY A 54 -27.08 -6.96 -5.95
N SER A 55 -26.21 -5.97 -6.17
CA SER A 55 -26.52 -4.75 -6.92
C SER A 55 -25.96 -4.75 -8.35
N TYR A 56 -24.80 -5.37 -8.57
CA TYR A 56 -24.04 -5.24 -9.81
C TYR A 56 -23.71 -6.54 -10.53
N TYR A 57 -23.91 -7.73 -9.92
CA TYR A 57 -23.62 -9.01 -10.59
C TYR A 57 -24.85 -9.60 -11.28
N ASN A 58 -24.77 -9.86 -12.58
CA ASN A 58 -25.82 -10.51 -13.35
C ASN A 58 -25.61 -12.02 -13.43
N ALA A 59 -26.24 -12.75 -12.51
CA ALA A 59 -26.17 -14.21 -12.47
C ALA A 59 -26.72 -14.94 -13.72
N SER A 60 -27.43 -14.25 -14.63
CA SER A 60 -27.93 -14.88 -15.86
C SER A 60 -26.88 -14.99 -16.97
N ASN A 61 -25.81 -14.20 -16.92
CA ASN A 61 -24.76 -14.17 -17.93
C ASN A 61 -23.33 -14.01 -17.37
N GLY A 62 -23.16 -13.94 -16.05
CA GLY A 62 -21.85 -13.80 -15.37
C GLY A 62 -21.24 -12.40 -15.42
N LEU A 63 -21.88 -11.43 -16.08
CA LEU A 63 -21.31 -10.10 -16.27
C LEU A 63 -21.62 -9.16 -15.09
N PHE A 64 -20.80 -8.12 -14.94
CA PHE A 64 -21.08 -7.02 -14.03
C PHE A 64 -21.76 -5.86 -14.77
N TYR A 65 -22.71 -5.21 -14.11
CA TYR A 65 -23.30 -3.96 -14.58
C TYR A 65 -22.35 -2.79 -14.36
N SER A 66 -22.35 -1.81 -15.27
CA SER A 66 -21.59 -0.58 -15.16
C SER A 66 -22.14 0.36 -14.07
N SER A 67 -23.46 0.54 -14.03
CA SER A 67 -24.19 1.41 -13.11
C SER A 67 -25.48 0.74 -12.59
N GLN A 68 -26.07 1.29 -11.52
CA GLN A 68 -27.38 0.84 -10.99
C GLN A 68 -28.58 1.29 -11.83
N SER A 69 -28.39 2.22 -12.78
CA SER A 69 -29.45 2.77 -13.64
C SER A 69 -29.52 2.08 -14.98
N ASP A 70 -28.38 1.94 -15.65
CA ASP A 70 -28.33 1.54 -17.06
C ASP A 70 -28.28 0.01 -17.23
N HIS A 71 -27.78 -0.72 -16.22
CA HIS A 71 -27.56 -2.17 -16.25
C HIS A 71 -26.87 -2.69 -17.52
N LEU A 72 -26.04 -1.85 -18.16
CA LEU A 72 -25.20 -2.23 -19.28
C LEU A 72 -23.99 -3.02 -18.78
N PRO A 73 -23.44 -3.97 -19.56
CA PRO A 73 -22.17 -4.62 -19.23
C PRO A 73 -21.07 -3.60 -18.98
N LEU A 74 -20.29 -3.83 -17.92
CA LEU A 74 -19.10 -3.06 -17.58
C LEU A 74 -17.99 -3.29 -18.63
N ASP A 75 -17.11 -2.29 -18.81
CA ASP A 75 -15.99 -2.33 -19.75
C ASP A 75 -14.95 -3.42 -19.47
N LEU A 76 -14.08 -3.65 -20.46
CA LEU A 76 -13.18 -4.79 -20.51
C LEU A 76 -12.20 -4.83 -19.32
N TRP A 77 -11.59 -3.70 -18.98
CA TRP A 77 -10.52 -3.65 -17.98
C TRP A 77 -11.01 -3.48 -16.55
N THR A 78 -12.02 -2.64 -16.30
CA THR A 78 -12.54 -2.48 -14.92
C THR A 78 -13.32 -3.71 -14.46
N SER A 79 -13.96 -4.45 -15.38
CA SER A 79 -14.56 -5.76 -15.07
C SER A 79 -13.52 -6.82 -14.71
N ALA A 80 -12.29 -6.72 -15.24
CA ALA A 80 -11.19 -7.59 -14.88
C ALA A 80 -10.63 -7.24 -13.49
N TYR A 81 -10.55 -5.96 -13.12
CA TYR A 81 -10.22 -5.53 -11.76
C TYR A 81 -11.19 -6.12 -10.72
N ILE A 82 -12.51 -6.08 -10.98
CA ILE A 82 -13.52 -6.70 -10.09
C ILE A 82 -13.31 -8.21 -9.96
N ARG A 83 -13.09 -8.91 -11.09
CA ARG A 83 -12.82 -10.36 -11.09
C ARG A 83 -11.56 -10.74 -10.29
N GLN A 84 -10.49 -9.93 -10.36
CA GLN A 84 -9.28 -10.13 -9.57
C GLN A 84 -9.51 -9.93 -8.06
N GLY A 85 -10.42 -9.06 -7.65
CA GLY A 85 -10.83 -8.93 -6.24
C GLY A 85 -11.71 -10.09 -5.76
N LEU A 86 -12.54 -10.67 -6.63
CA LEU A 86 -13.32 -11.86 -6.28
C LEU A 86 -12.44 -13.06 -5.96
N CYS A 87 -11.28 -13.20 -6.62
CA CYS A 87 -10.28 -14.18 -6.20
C CYS A 87 -9.85 -13.95 -4.75
N ALA A 88 -9.55 -12.70 -4.35
CA ALA A 88 -9.12 -12.39 -2.98
C ALA A 88 -10.21 -12.71 -1.94
N ALA A 89 -11.47 -12.40 -2.25
CA ALA A 89 -12.61 -12.77 -1.42
C ALA A 89 -12.82 -14.30 -1.33
N ASN A 90 -12.68 -15.02 -2.44
CA ASN A 90 -12.70 -16.48 -2.49
C ASN A 90 -11.61 -17.09 -1.58
N ASP A 91 -10.43 -16.48 -1.62
CA ASP A 91 -9.25 -16.82 -0.83
C ASP A 91 -9.43 -16.57 0.68
N ASN A 92 -10.24 -15.58 1.05
CA ASN A 92 -10.59 -15.27 2.44
C ASN A 92 -11.67 -16.19 2.99
N THR A 93 -12.55 -16.69 2.13
CA THR A 93 -13.77 -17.45 2.49
C THR A 93 -13.62 -18.96 2.28
N GLY A 94 -12.40 -19.45 2.02
CA GLY A 94 -12.14 -20.88 1.85
C GLY A 94 -12.72 -21.48 0.56
N GLY A 95 -12.96 -20.66 -0.46
CA GLY A 95 -13.48 -21.10 -1.76
C GLY A 95 -14.95 -20.77 -2.04
N ALA A 96 -15.61 -19.93 -1.23
CA ALA A 96 -17.06 -19.70 -1.31
C ALA A 96 -17.52 -19.01 -2.61
N TYR A 97 -16.62 -18.34 -3.33
CA TYR A 97 -16.91 -17.61 -4.56
C TYR A 97 -16.43 -18.31 -5.84
N ARG A 98 -15.96 -19.56 -5.74
CA ARG A 98 -15.37 -20.32 -6.85
C ARG A 98 -16.30 -20.45 -8.05
N GLN A 99 -17.60 -20.62 -7.81
CA GLN A 99 -18.59 -20.69 -8.88
C GLN A 99 -18.77 -19.33 -9.56
N GLN A 100 -18.93 -18.25 -8.79
CA GLN A 100 -19.11 -16.89 -9.32
C GLN A 100 -17.87 -16.43 -10.11
N ILE A 101 -16.67 -16.83 -9.69
CA ILE A 101 -15.43 -16.61 -10.46
C ILE A 101 -15.53 -17.32 -11.82
N SER A 102 -15.87 -18.61 -11.84
CA SER A 102 -16.04 -19.38 -13.08
C SER A 102 -17.11 -18.79 -13.99
N ASP A 103 -18.30 -18.51 -13.45
CA ASP A 103 -19.42 -17.89 -14.18
C ASP A 103 -19.01 -16.54 -14.77
N SER A 104 -18.26 -15.72 -14.03
CA SER A 104 -17.81 -14.41 -14.50
C SER A 104 -16.71 -14.48 -15.56
N TYR A 105 -15.82 -15.48 -15.49
CA TYR A 105 -14.84 -15.75 -16.54
C TYR A 105 -15.55 -16.17 -17.84
N TYR A 106 -16.43 -17.18 -17.77
CA TYR A 106 -17.13 -17.68 -18.95
C TYR A 106 -18.18 -16.71 -19.48
N GLY A 107 -18.79 -15.88 -18.64
CA GLY A 107 -19.64 -14.77 -19.05
C GLY A 107 -18.89 -13.75 -19.89
N PHE A 108 -17.73 -13.31 -19.38
CA PHE A 108 -16.81 -12.43 -20.10
C PHE A 108 -16.35 -13.06 -21.44
N GLU A 109 -15.82 -14.28 -21.41
CA GLU A 109 -15.32 -14.95 -22.62
C GLU A 109 -16.42 -15.11 -23.67
N ASN A 110 -17.63 -15.54 -23.29
CA ASN A 110 -18.74 -15.68 -24.23
C ASN A 110 -19.23 -14.36 -24.82
N TYR A 111 -19.06 -13.24 -24.11
CA TYR A 111 -19.46 -11.91 -24.58
C TYR A 111 -18.43 -11.31 -25.55
N PHE A 112 -17.13 -11.48 -25.28
CA PHE A 112 -16.05 -10.83 -26.03
C PHE A 112 -15.33 -11.72 -27.06
N LYS A 113 -15.53 -13.04 -27.06
CA LYS A 113 -14.82 -13.95 -27.99
C LYS A 113 -15.07 -13.65 -29.46
N LYS A 114 -13.99 -13.65 -30.24
CA LYS A 114 -14.03 -13.63 -31.70
C LYS A 114 -12.79 -14.31 -32.28
N PRO A 115 -12.93 -15.38 -33.09
CA PRO A 115 -11.81 -16.14 -33.59
C PRO A 115 -10.71 -15.30 -34.25
N PHE A 116 -9.46 -15.59 -33.89
CA PHE A 116 -8.27 -14.92 -34.39
C PHE A 116 -7.13 -15.92 -34.61
N SER A 117 -6.26 -15.64 -35.58
CA SER A 117 -5.11 -16.50 -35.91
C SER A 117 -3.87 -15.65 -36.16
N TRP A 118 -2.72 -16.12 -35.66
CA TRP A 118 -1.42 -15.51 -35.89
C TRP A 118 -0.35 -16.58 -36.11
N THR A 119 0.80 -16.16 -36.61
CA THR A 119 2.01 -16.98 -36.65
C THR A 119 2.88 -16.61 -35.46
N GLU A 120 3.44 -17.62 -34.80
CA GLU A 120 4.27 -17.50 -33.60
C GLU A 120 5.38 -18.54 -33.61
N THR A 121 6.43 -18.33 -32.81
CA THR A 121 7.52 -19.29 -32.62
C THR A 121 7.72 -19.60 -31.14
N ILE A 122 7.21 -20.78 -30.74
CA ILE A 122 7.33 -21.31 -29.38
C ILE A 122 8.27 -22.51 -29.34
N ASP A 123 9.15 -22.57 -28.35
CA ASP A 123 10.13 -23.65 -28.17
C ASP A 123 10.92 -24.00 -29.46
N GLY A 124 11.29 -22.95 -30.20
CA GLY A 124 12.02 -23.05 -31.47
C GLY A 124 11.20 -23.55 -32.66
N THR A 125 9.88 -23.77 -32.50
CA THR A 125 8.97 -24.25 -33.54
C THR A 125 8.01 -23.14 -33.97
N THR A 126 8.09 -22.74 -35.24
CA THR A 126 7.13 -21.79 -35.83
C THR A 126 5.83 -22.52 -36.18
N GLN A 127 4.69 -21.97 -35.74
CA GLN A 127 3.36 -22.51 -35.97
C GLN A 127 2.34 -21.40 -36.23
N THR A 128 1.22 -21.77 -36.85
CA THR A 128 0.02 -20.92 -36.88
C THR A 128 -0.88 -21.35 -35.74
N THR A 129 -1.14 -20.43 -34.81
CA THR A 129 -2.10 -20.63 -33.72
C THR A 129 -3.41 -19.96 -34.06
N THR A 130 -4.50 -20.65 -33.77
CA THR A 130 -5.87 -20.13 -33.85
C THR A 130 -6.47 -20.19 -32.47
N ASP A 131 -6.96 -19.05 -32.02
CA ASP A 131 -7.73 -18.88 -30.79
C ASP A 131 -9.20 -18.63 -31.17
N PRO A 132 -10.14 -19.55 -30.85
CA PRO A 132 -11.56 -19.33 -31.07
C PRO A 132 -12.23 -18.44 -29.99
N TYR A 133 -11.53 -18.16 -28.89
CA TYR A 133 -12.01 -17.39 -27.73
C TYR A 133 -11.44 -15.97 -27.65
N TRP A 134 -10.43 -15.65 -28.46
CA TRP A 134 -9.70 -14.37 -28.52
C TRP A 134 -10.55 -13.12 -28.27
N TRP A 135 -10.09 -12.25 -27.36
CA TRP A 135 -10.85 -11.10 -26.87
C TRP A 135 -10.57 -9.77 -27.61
N GLY A 136 -9.49 -9.69 -28.40
CA GLY A 136 -9.01 -8.40 -28.94
C GLY A 136 -9.65 -7.93 -30.25
N ASN A 137 -10.15 -8.83 -31.11
CA ASN A 137 -10.42 -8.47 -32.50
C ASN A 137 -11.72 -7.64 -32.68
N GLY A 138 -11.58 -6.31 -32.75
CA GLY A 138 -12.61 -5.41 -33.30
C GLY A 138 -13.63 -4.85 -32.31
N VAL A 139 -13.27 -4.73 -31.03
CA VAL A 139 -14.01 -3.93 -30.04
C VAL A 139 -13.13 -2.81 -29.46
N HIS A 140 -11.87 -3.10 -29.14
CA HIS A 140 -10.88 -2.13 -28.63
C HIS A 140 -9.51 -2.39 -29.26
N ASP A 141 -8.71 -1.35 -29.57
CA ASP A 141 -7.33 -1.43 -30.07
C ASP A 141 -6.39 -1.08 -28.91
N ALA A 142 -6.29 -2.00 -27.94
CA ALA A 142 -5.87 -1.69 -26.57
C ALA A 142 -5.22 -2.93 -25.90
N ASN A 143 -3.90 -2.91 -25.74
CA ASN A 143 -3.13 -4.00 -25.11
C ASN A 143 -3.25 -4.00 -23.58
N ASP A 144 -3.55 -2.85 -22.97
CA ASP A 144 -3.82 -2.69 -21.54
C ASP A 144 -5.09 -3.44 -21.13
N ASP A 145 -6.20 -3.18 -21.82
CA ASP A 145 -7.49 -3.87 -21.72
C ASP A 145 -7.34 -5.41 -21.69
N PHE A 146 -6.47 -5.91 -22.56
CA PHE A 146 -6.16 -7.33 -22.71
C PHE A 146 -5.33 -7.89 -21.54
N LEU A 147 -4.26 -7.20 -21.12
CA LEU A 147 -3.41 -7.61 -20.01
C LEU A 147 -4.17 -7.70 -18.68
N TRP A 148 -5.11 -6.77 -18.45
CA TRP A 148 -6.01 -6.82 -17.30
C TRP A 148 -6.81 -8.14 -17.25
N ASN A 149 -7.25 -8.63 -18.41
CA ASN A 149 -8.04 -9.85 -18.55
C ASN A 149 -7.19 -11.12 -18.46
N VAL A 150 -5.98 -11.13 -19.01
CA VAL A 150 -4.99 -12.19 -18.79
C VAL A 150 -4.71 -12.38 -17.29
N ASN A 151 -4.50 -11.29 -16.56
CA ASN A 151 -4.29 -11.32 -15.11
C ASN A 151 -5.52 -11.91 -14.37
N ALA A 152 -6.74 -11.48 -14.74
CA ALA A 152 -7.97 -12.05 -14.20
C ALA A 152 -8.16 -13.54 -14.53
N ALA A 153 -7.71 -14.01 -15.69
CA ALA A 153 -7.78 -15.41 -16.10
C ALA A 153 -6.81 -16.31 -15.31
N ILE A 154 -5.57 -15.85 -15.05
CA ILE A 154 -4.61 -16.55 -14.16
C ILE A 154 -5.20 -16.68 -12.75
N CYS A 155 -5.76 -15.58 -12.24
CA CYS A 155 -6.41 -15.50 -10.94
C CYS A 155 -7.61 -16.46 -10.84
N ALA A 156 -8.43 -16.53 -11.89
CA ALA A 156 -9.56 -17.44 -11.99
C ALA A 156 -9.12 -18.92 -12.06
N TYR A 157 -8.02 -19.22 -12.77
CA TYR A 157 -7.41 -20.55 -12.75
C TYR A 157 -6.91 -20.93 -11.34
N GLU A 158 -6.12 -20.08 -10.68
CA GLU A 158 -5.64 -20.32 -9.31
C GLU A 158 -6.82 -20.56 -8.34
N ALA A 159 -7.93 -19.84 -8.52
CA ALA A 159 -9.13 -19.97 -7.70
C ALA A 159 -10.02 -21.19 -8.02
N THR A 160 -10.01 -21.72 -9.26
CA THR A 160 -10.94 -22.79 -9.72
C THR A 160 -10.26 -24.14 -9.95
N GLY A 161 -9.06 -24.15 -10.53
CA GLY A 161 -8.37 -25.31 -11.09
C GLY A 161 -8.66 -25.56 -12.58
N ASP A 162 -9.43 -24.70 -13.25
CA ASP A 162 -9.85 -24.89 -14.65
C ASP A 162 -8.72 -24.59 -15.65
N SER A 163 -8.18 -25.65 -16.27
CA SER A 163 -7.04 -25.56 -17.17
C SER A 163 -7.32 -24.78 -18.45
N HIS A 164 -8.60 -24.55 -18.82
CA HIS A 164 -8.96 -23.68 -19.95
C HIS A 164 -8.55 -22.23 -19.68
N MET A 165 -8.86 -21.71 -18.49
CA MET A 165 -8.52 -20.33 -18.09
C MET A 165 -7.00 -20.07 -18.10
N LEU A 166 -6.20 -21.06 -17.69
CA LEU A 166 -4.74 -20.98 -17.77
C LEU A 166 -4.23 -21.00 -19.22
N GLN A 167 -4.80 -21.88 -20.05
CA GLN A 167 -4.40 -22.00 -21.45
C GLN A 167 -4.72 -20.72 -22.22
N GLU A 168 -5.87 -20.10 -21.98
CA GLU A 168 -6.18 -18.81 -22.60
C GLU A 168 -5.28 -17.70 -22.07
N ALA A 169 -5.04 -17.59 -20.76
CA ALA A 169 -4.08 -16.61 -20.23
C ALA A 169 -2.68 -16.75 -20.84
N GLU A 170 -2.19 -17.99 -20.98
CA GLU A 170 -0.90 -18.33 -21.57
C GLU A 170 -0.85 -17.93 -23.04
N ARG A 171 -1.81 -18.41 -23.84
CA ARG A 171 -1.91 -18.16 -25.29
C ARG A 171 -1.98 -16.67 -25.60
N ASN A 172 -2.82 -15.95 -24.86
CA ASN A 172 -3.01 -14.51 -25.00
C ASN A 172 -1.72 -13.75 -24.63
N THR A 173 -1.02 -14.15 -23.56
CA THR A 173 0.29 -13.56 -23.22
C THR A 173 1.34 -13.79 -24.29
N ARG A 174 1.39 -14.97 -24.93
CA ARG A 174 2.38 -15.26 -25.98
C ARG A 174 2.24 -14.35 -27.19
N TRP A 175 1.02 -14.12 -27.67
CA TRP A 175 0.78 -13.18 -28.75
C TRP A 175 1.32 -11.78 -28.43
N LEU A 176 1.06 -11.30 -27.21
CA LEU A 176 1.49 -9.97 -26.76
C LEU A 176 3.02 -9.88 -26.65
N LEU A 177 3.67 -10.90 -26.08
CA LEU A 177 5.13 -10.97 -25.97
C LEU A 177 5.84 -11.10 -27.33
N GLU A 178 5.25 -11.78 -28.32
CA GLU A 178 5.86 -11.95 -29.64
C GLU A 178 5.58 -10.77 -30.59
N THR A 179 4.43 -10.09 -30.47
CA THR A 179 3.98 -9.08 -31.45
C THR A 179 3.92 -7.64 -30.94
N GLN A 180 3.77 -7.40 -29.62
CA GLN A 180 3.50 -6.07 -29.05
C GLN A 180 4.63 -5.54 -28.14
N LEU A 181 5.44 -6.43 -27.58
CA LEU A 181 6.69 -6.05 -26.92
C LEU A 181 7.73 -5.69 -27.98
N ASP A 182 8.30 -4.50 -27.87
CA ASP A 182 9.29 -3.99 -28.82
C ASP A 182 10.59 -3.56 -28.13
N ASN A 183 11.67 -3.50 -28.93
CA ASN A 183 13.00 -3.11 -28.52
C ASN A 183 13.58 -2.06 -29.48
N THR A 184 13.08 -0.84 -29.34
CA THR A 184 13.72 0.34 -29.92
C THR A 184 14.62 0.97 -28.86
N ALA A 185 15.93 1.01 -29.13
CA ALA A 185 16.95 1.49 -28.20
C ALA A 185 16.65 2.92 -27.71
N GLY A 186 16.61 3.10 -26.38
CA GLY A 186 16.19 4.34 -25.73
C GLY A 186 15.09 4.07 -24.70
N PHE A 187 14.08 4.94 -24.64
CA PHE A 187 12.97 4.80 -23.68
C PHE A 187 11.95 3.71 -24.06
N GLY A 188 12.17 3.02 -25.19
CA GLY A 188 11.29 1.99 -25.73
C GLY A 188 11.69 0.54 -25.44
N ASP A 189 12.94 0.29 -25.01
CA ASP A 189 13.53 -1.05 -24.90
C ASP A 189 12.83 -1.91 -23.83
N GLY A 190 12.11 -2.95 -24.26
CA GLY A 190 11.39 -3.87 -23.38
C GLY A 190 9.98 -3.41 -23.01
N GLY A 191 9.50 -2.30 -23.56
CA GLY A 191 8.13 -1.82 -23.39
C GLY A 191 7.13 -2.44 -24.37
N VAL A 192 5.86 -2.49 -23.97
CA VAL A 192 4.73 -2.96 -24.80
C VAL A 192 3.96 -1.77 -25.35
N TRP A 193 3.60 -1.82 -26.64
CA TRP A 193 2.75 -0.81 -27.29
C TRP A 193 1.36 -0.75 -26.65
N ARG A 194 0.80 0.45 -26.48
CA ARG A 194 -0.56 0.63 -25.98
C ARG A 194 -1.60 0.18 -27.00
N THR A 195 -1.49 0.64 -28.24
CA THR A 195 -2.33 0.22 -29.38
C THR A 195 -1.55 -0.76 -30.25
N TRP A 196 -2.19 -1.80 -30.77
CA TRP A 196 -1.53 -2.78 -31.64
C TRP A 196 -1.58 -2.40 -33.12
N SER A 197 -2.45 -1.45 -33.50
CA SER A 197 -2.55 -1.01 -34.90
C SER A 197 -1.68 0.21 -35.23
N GLN A 198 -1.46 1.11 -34.26
CA GLN A 198 -0.77 2.38 -34.50
C GLN A 198 0.67 2.42 -33.98
N HIS A 199 0.99 1.64 -32.91
CA HIS A 199 2.28 1.67 -32.24
C HIS A 199 2.71 3.12 -31.89
N ASP A 200 1.76 3.88 -31.36
CA ASP A 200 1.83 5.33 -31.17
C ASP A 200 2.39 5.74 -29.79
N TYR A 201 2.31 4.85 -28.82
CA TYR A 201 2.61 5.14 -27.41
C TYR A 201 2.91 3.87 -26.59
N LYS A 202 3.81 3.96 -25.60
CA LYS A 202 4.11 2.91 -24.61
C LYS A 202 4.03 3.50 -23.20
N ASP A 203 3.29 2.86 -22.29
CA ASP A 203 3.14 3.33 -20.90
C ASP A 203 3.07 2.21 -19.85
N ILE A 204 3.23 2.60 -18.58
CA ILE A 204 3.14 1.67 -17.44
C ILE A 204 1.70 1.17 -17.28
N SER A 205 0.67 1.97 -17.60
CA SER A 205 -0.73 1.54 -17.55
C SER A 205 -0.97 0.30 -18.41
N THR A 206 -0.28 0.20 -19.56
CA THR A 206 -0.19 -0.99 -20.40
C THR A 206 0.84 -2.00 -19.86
N GLY A 207 2.14 -1.69 -19.98
CA GLY A 207 3.22 -2.66 -19.80
C GLY A 207 3.49 -3.06 -18.34
N GLY A 208 2.98 -2.30 -17.37
CA GLY A 208 3.27 -2.46 -15.94
C GLY A 208 2.80 -3.78 -15.33
N GLN A 209 1.83 -4.46 -15.97
CA GLN A 209 1.33 -5.77 -15.57
C GLN A 209 2.18 -6.95 -16.07
N VAL A 210 2.99 -6.75 -17.11
CA VAL A 210 3.67 -7.85 -17.80
C VAL A 210 4.65 -8.61 -16.91
N PRO A 211 5.44 -7.98 -16.00
CA PRO A 211 6.30 -8.76 -15.10
C PRO A 211 5.52 -9.65 -14.14
N TYR A 212 4.43 -9.14 -13.56
CA TYR A 212 3.54 -9.94 -12.71
C TYR A 212 2.95 -11.13 -13.47
N ILE A 213 2.37 -10.89 -14.66
CA ILE A 213 1.75 -11.92 -15.50
C ILE A 213 2.77 -12.98 -15.93
N ALA A 214 3.93 -12.54 -16.42
CA ALA A 214 4.98 -13.44 -16.88
C ALA A 214 5.58 -14.24 -15.71
N MET A 215 5.80 -13.63 -14.54
CA MET A 215 6.23 -14.40 -13.35
C MET A 215 5.17 -15.40 -12.87
N ALA A 216 3.88 -15.09 -13.00
CA ALA A 216 2.82 -16.04 -12.68
C ALA A 216 2.80 -17.23 -13.66
N LEU A 217 2.90 -16.97 -14.97
CA LEU A 217 2.98 -18.04 -15.98
C LEU A 217 4.26 -18.87 -15.87
N ALA A 218 5.38 -18.28 -15.44
CA ALA A 218 6.64 -19.00 -15.18
C ALA A 218 6.50 -20.11 -14.12
N LYS A 219 5.52 -20.03 -13.21
CA LYS A 219 5.20 -21.12 -12.25
C LYS A 219 4.73 -22.40 -12.96
N TYR A 220 4.00 -22.24 -14.07
CA TYR A 220 3.33 -23.34 -14.79
C TYR A 220 4.08 -23.76 -16.05
N PHE A 221 4.81 -22.82 -16.67
CA PHE A 221 5.53 -22.99 -17.93
C PHE A 221 7.02 -22.59 -17.79
N PRO A 222 7.78 -23.15 -16.84
CA PRO A 222 9.10 -22.65 -16.44
C PRO A 222 10.17 -22.72 -17.55
N THR A 223 10.01 -23.65 -18.50
CA THR A 223 10.94 -23.86 -19.63
C THR A 223 10.36 -23.41 -20.97
N ARG A 224 9.12 -22.92 -21.03
CA ARG A 224 8.52 -22.43 -22.27
C ARG A 224 9.29 -21.21 -22.75
N THR A 225 9.67 -21.20 -24.01
CA THR A 225 10.33 -20.08 -24.66
C THR A 225 9.46 -19.51 -25.78
N ILE A 226 9.37 -18.19 -25.84
CA ILE A 226 8.62 -17.43 -26.84
C ILE A 226 9.62 -16.57 -27.60
N TYR A 227 9.62 -16.64 -28.92
CA TYR A 227 10.42 -15.76 -29.77
C TYR A 227 9.88 -14.32 -29.77
N ASN A 228 10.77 -13.34 -29.82
CA ASN A 228 10.42 -11.97 -30.15
C ASN A 228 11.47 -11.43 -31.14
N ALA A 229 10.99 -10.91 -32.27
CA ALA A 229 11.86 -10.45 -33.36
C ALA A 229 12.65 -9.17 -33.01
N ALA A 230 12.05 -8.24 -32.27
CA ALA A 230 12.72 -6.99 -31.86
C ALA A 230 13.81 -7.23 -30.80
N LEU A 231 13.60 -8.19 -29.89
CA LEU A 231 14.61 -8.66 -28.93
C LEU A 231 15.64 -9.61 -29.56
N GLY A 232 15.45 -10.05 -30.81
CA GLY A 232 16.39 -10.88 -31.56
C GLY A 232 16.58 -12.31 -31.03
N GLY A 233 15.58 -12.89 -30.36
CA GLY A 233 15.72 -14.23 -29.77
C GLY A 233 14.49 -14.76 -29.03
N SER A 234 14.62 -15.97 -28.49
CA SER A 234 13.59 -16.61 -27.67
C SER A 234 13.95 -16.54 -26.19
N PHE A 235 12.96 -16.22 -25.35
CA PHE A 235 13.14 -16.03 -23.90
C PHE A 235 12.05 -16.79 -23.12
N THR A 236 12.36 -17.18 -21.89
CA THR A 236 11.36 -17.74 -20.96
C THR A 236 10.49 -16.64 -20.35
N TYR A 237 9.33 -17.01 -19.82
CA TYR A 237 8.47 -16.07 -19.09
C TYR A 237 9.21 -15.30 -17.97
N ALA A 238 10.08 -15.97 -17.20
CA ALA A 238 10.89 -15.30 -16.17
C ALA A 238 11.89 -14.28 -16.76
N GLN A 239 12.45 -14.54 -17.94
CA GLN A 239 13.32 -13.59 -18.64
C GLN A 239 12.54 -12.40 -19.23
N TYR A 240 11.33 -12.64 -19.75
CA TYR A 240 10.42 -11.55 -20.15
C TYR A 240 10.00 -10.68 -18.96
N ALA A 241 9.73 -11.29 -17.81
CA ALA A 241 9.41 -10.55 -16.60
C ALA A 241 10.55 -9.63 -16.15
N GLN A 242 11.80 -10.12 -16.16
CA GLN A 242 12.97 -9.28 -15.86
C GLN A 242 13.08 -8.11 -16.84
N LYS A 243 13.04 -8.37 -18.16
CA LYS A 243 13.14 -7.32 -19.20
C LYS A 243 12.08 -6.23 -19.05
N THR A 244 10.83 -6.64 -18.86
CA THR A 244 9.71 -5.70 -18.70
C THR A 244 9.77 -4.95 -17.37
N TYR A 245 10.32 -5.55 -16.31
CA TYR A 245 10.55 -4.84 -15.05
C TYR A 245 11.71 -3.84 -15.18
N ASP A 246 12.78 -4.19 -15.89
CA ASP A 246 13.90 -3.28 -16.16
C ASP A 246 13.43 -2.05 -16.95
N TRP A 247 12.51 -2.23 -17.91
CA TRP A 247 11.83 -1.13 -18.59
C TRP A 247 10.98 -0.28 -17.62
N ILE A 248 10.20 -0.89 -16.73
CA ILE A 248 9.43 -0.17 -15.69
C ILE A 248 10.34 0.73 -14.85
N LYS A 249 11.56 0.29 -14.51
CA LYS A 249 12.51 1.06 -13.70
C LYS A 249 12.99 2.35 -14.38
N LEU A 250 12.96 2.45 -15.72
CA LEU A 250 13.35 3.66 -16.46
C LEU A 250 12.45 4.86 -16.14
N TRP A 251 11.22 4.60 -15.70
CA TRP A 251 10.21 5.63 -15.43
C TRP A 251 10.21 6.11 -13.97
N ILE A 252 10.81 5.35 -13.06
CA ILE A 252 10.89 5.69 -11.64
C ILE A 252 12.03 6.70 -11.44
N GLN A 253 11.68 7.93 -11.08
CA GLN A 253 12.63 9.00 -10.87
C GLN A 253 13.32 8.90 -9.49
N PRO A 254 14.44 9.62 -9.27
CA PRO A 254 15.19 9.56 -8.02
C PRO A 254 14.39 9.93 -6.76
N ASP A 255 13.39 10.80 -6.87
CA ASP A 255 12.50 11.23 -5.78
C ASP A 255 11.34 10.25 -5.52
N GLY A 256 11.16 9.24 -6.38
CA GLY A 256 10.04 8.30 -6.36
C GLY A 256 8.83 8.72 -7.19
N SER A 257 8.88 9.85 -7.88
CA SER A 257 7.90 10.16 -8.93
C SER A 257 7.96 9.12 -10.05
N ILE A 258 6.81 8.90 -10.69
CA ILE A 258 6.66 7.91 -11.78
C ILE A 258 6.13 8.66 -13.00
N LEU A 259 6.95 8.71 -14.06
CA LEU A 259 6.51 9.19 -15.38
C LEU A 259 5.75 8.07 -16.09
N ASN A 260 4.81 8.39 -16.97
CA ASN A 260 3.90 7.35 -17.49
C ASN A 260 4.45 6.62 -18.71
N GLY A 261 5.06 7.33 -19.67
CA GLY A 261 5.44 6.70 -20.94
C GLY A 261 6.10 7.58 -22.00
N THR A 262 6.37 6.97 -23.16
CA THR A 262 6.95 7.60 -24.36
C THR A 262 6.05 7.41 -25.58
N ASP A 263 6.09 8.37 -26.50
CA ASP A 263 5.44 8.24 -27.81
C ASP A 263 6.19 7.27 -28.73
N GLY A 264 5.62 7.01 -29.91
CA GLY A 264 6.21 6.14 -30.93
C GLY A 264 7.59 6.55 -31.44
N THR A 265 8.07 7.77 -31.16
CA THR A 265 9.46 8.15 -31.46
C THR A 265 10.45 7.53 -30.47
N GLN A 266 10.00 7.22 -29.24
CA GLN A 266 10.76 6.57 -28.18
C GLN A 266 12.02 7.34 -27.72
N THR A 267 12.06 8.64 -28.04
CA THR A 267 13.22 9.54 -27.81
C THR A 267 13.26 10.19 -26.42
N GLY A 268 12.22 10.05 -25.59
CA GLY A 268 12.16 10.67 -24.27
C GLY A 268 10.83 10.49 -23.54
N TYR A 269 10.72 11.12 -22.37
CA TYR A 269 9.48 11.21 -21.60
C TYR A 269 8.44 12.07 -22.33
N PHE A 270 7.43 11.42 -22.92
CA PHE A 270 6.31 12.09 -23.58
C PHE A 270 5.23 12.46 -22.56
N ASP A 271 4.72 11.45 -21.85
CA ASP A 271 3.73 11.65 -20.80
C ASP A 271 4.40 11.69 -19.43
N LYS A 272 4.39 12.88 -18.85
CA LYS A 272 4.98 13.21 -17.55
C LYS A 272 3.94 13.31 -16.44
N ASN A 273 2.70 12.92 -16.71
CA ASN A 273 1.69 12.79 -15.67
C ASN A 273 1.96 11.55 -14.82
N HIS A 274 1.45 11.57 -13.59
CA HIS A 274 1.72 10.57 -12.57
C HIS A 274 0.40 9.89 -12.20
N TYR A 275 0.36 8.57 -12.26
CA TYR A 275 -0.87 7.79 -12.17
C TYR A 275 -0.85 6.87 -10.94
N MET A 276 -1.94 6.87 -10.15
CA MET A 276 -2.06 5.97 -8.99
C MET A 276 -1.87 4.49 -9.39
N MET A 277 -2.42 4.09 -10.54
CA MET A 277 -2.32 2.70 -10.99
C MET A 277 -0.87 2.28 -11.24
N ASN A 278 0.01 3.17 -11.70
CA ASN A 278 1.42 2.86 -11.94
C ASN A 278 2.12 2.44 -10.65
N VAL A 279 1.80 3.08 -9.51
CA VAL A 279 2.29 2.68 -8.18
C VAL A 279 1.87 1.24 -7.85
N GLY A 280 0.60 0.91 -8.09
CA GLY A 280 0.05 -0.43 -7.87
C GLY A 280 0.67 -1.49 -8.78
N LEU A 281 0.84 -1.18 -10.07
CA LEU A 281 1.45 -2.06 -11.07
C LEU A 281 2.93 -2.33 -10.78
N ILE A 282 3.69 -1.30 -10.39
CA ILE A 282 5.07 -1.44 -9.92
C ILE A 282 5.12 -2.35 -8.68
N ALA A 283 4.20 -2.17 -7.73
CA ALA A 283 4.16 -2.94 -6.48
C ALA A 283 3.77 -4.41 -6.69
N ASP A 284 2.74 -4.70 -7.51
CA ASP A 284 2.36 -6.07 -7.90
C ASP A 284 3.51 -6.80 -8.61
N SER A 285 4.11 -6.14 -9.62
CA SER A 285 5.25 -6.69 -10.36
C SER A 285 6.47 -6.92 -9.46
N ALA A 286 6.81 -5.97 -8.59
CA ALA A 286 7.90 -6.10 -7.63
C ALA A 286 7.66 -7.23 -6.62
N ALA A 287 6.41 -7.43 -6.18
CA ALA A 287 6.03 -8.52 -5.28
C ALA A 287 6.33 -9.89 -5.90
N ALA A 288 5.95 -10.09 -7.17
CA ALA A 288 6.21 -11.32 -7.90
C ALA A 288 7.72 -11.54 -8.14
N MET A 289 8.44 -10.50 -8.57
CA MET A 289 9.90 -10.56 -8.77
C MET A 289 10.65 -10.86 -7.46
N PHE A 290 10.25 -10.25 -6.34
CA PHE A 290 10.82 -10.52 -5.02
C PHE A 290 10.56 -11.97 -4.56
N GLN A 291 9.33 -12.49 -4.70
CA GLN A 291 9.02 -13.86 -4.31
C GLN A 291 9.87 -14.89 -5.06
N ALA A 292 10.10 -14.67 -6.35
CA ALA A 292 10.94 -15.56 -7.17
C ALA A 292 12.43 -15.44 -6.82
N THR A 293 12.97 -14.22 -6.79
CA THR A 293 14.43 -13.98 -6.70
C THR A 293 14.96 -13.87 -5.27
N GLY A 294 14.18 -13.27 -4.37
CA GLY A 294 14.63 -12.79 -3.06
C GLY A 294 15.45 -11.50 -3.09
N ASP A 295 15.58 -10.82 -4.25
CA ASP A 295 16.33 -9.57 -4.34
C ASP A 295 15.57 -8.41 -3.66
N THR A 296 16.21 -7.82 -2.64
CA THR A 296 15.66 -6.70 -1.89
C THR A 296 15.59 -5.39 -2.68
N SER A 297 16.18 -5.30 -3.88
CA SER A 297 16.04 -4.11 -4.74
C SER A 297 14.57 -3.82 -5.09
N TYR A 298 13.76 -4.87 -5.29
CA TYR A 298 12.31 -4.79 -5.49
C TYR A 298 11.54 -4.26 -4.25
N ILE A 299 12.10 -4.38 -3.05
CA ILE A 299 11.55 -3.71 -1.85
C ILE A 299 11.87 -2.21 -1.92
N SER A 300 13.13 -1.87 -2.22
CA SER A 300 13.57 -0.47 -2.30
C SER A 300 12.83 0.34 -3.38
N ASP A 301 12.58 -0.24 -4.55
CA ASP A 301 11.84 0.42 -5.63
C ASP A 301 10.40 0.74 -5.21
N VAL A 302 9.71 -0.20 -4.56
CA VAL A 302 8.32 0.00 -4.11
C VAL A 302 8.22 0.97 -2.95
N VAL A 303 9.14 0.91 -1.98
CA VAL A 303 9.18 1.90 -0.88
C VAL A 303 9.32 3.31 -1.44
N ARG A 304 10.27 3.51 -2.36
CA ARG A 304 10.52 4.82 -2.99
C ARG A 304 9.26 5.38 -3.68
N VAL A 305 8.59 4.59 -4.53
CA VAL A 305 7.37 5.07 -5.21
C VAL A 305 6.17 5.20 -4.28
N THR A 306 6.05 4.35 -3.25
CA THR A 306 4.91 4.37 -2.32
C THR A 306 4.98 5.53 -1.35
N ASP A 307 6.17 5.89 -0.86
CA ASP A 307 6.37 7.07 -0.01
C ASP A 307 6.08 8.38 -0.77
N TRP A 308 6.57 8.48 -2.01
CA TRP A 308 6.22 9.59 -2.92
C TRP A 308 4.70 9.66 -3.16
N ALA A 309 4.10 8.53 -3.53
CA ALA A 309 2.69 8.41 -3.84
C ALA A 309 1.80 8.77 -2.64
N ARG A 310 2.15 8.32 -1.43
CA ARG A 310 1.44 8.67 -0.19
C ARG A 310 1.39 10.18 0.05
N ASN A 311 2.46 10.89 -0.30
CA ASN A 311 2.56 12.35 -0.14
C ASN A 311 1.85 13.15 -1.25
N ARG A 312 1.46 12.53 -2.38
CA ARG A 312 0.83 13.19 -3.54
C ARG A 312 -0.63 12.79 -3.80
N PHE A 313 -0.97 11.52 -3.57
CA PHE A 313 -2.26 10.92 -3.87
C PHE A 313 -3.19 10.81 -2.65
N THR A 314 -2.91 11.51 -1.56
CA THR A 314 -3.77 11.51 -0.36
C THR A 314 -4.22 12.91 0.04
N ILE A 315 -5.37 12.98 0.72
CA ILE A 315 -5.80 14.16 1.47
C ILE A 315 -5.97 13.86 2.96
N PRO A 316 -5.79 14.85 3.85
CA PRO A 316 -6.14 14.71 5.26
C PRO A 316 -7.66 14.58 5.45
N TYR A 317 -8.08 13.55 6.18
CA TYR A 317 -9.48 13.36 6.57
C TYR A 317 -9.57 12.68 7.93
N ASN A 318 -10.28 13.30 8.89
CA ASN A 318 -10.46 12.81 10.27
C ASN A 318 -9.16 12.36 10.98
N GLY A 319 -8.03 13.03 10.68
CA GLY A 319 -6.71 12.72 11.26
C GLY A 319 -5.89 11.68 10.50
N ALA A 320 -6.43 11.07 9.44
CA ALA A 320 -5.75 10.11 8.57
C ALA A 320 -5.40 10.71 7.20
N GLN A 321 -4.53 10.02 6.45
CA GLN A 321 -4.25 10.31 5.03
C GLN A 321 -5.03 9.33 4.15
N ILE A 322 -6.06 9.80 3.48
CA ILE A 322 -6.97 8.94 2.70
C ILE A 322 -6.74 9.17 1.21
N LEU A 323 -6.77 8.10 0.41
CA LEU A 323 -6.51 8.11 -1.02
C LEU A 323 -7.57 8.94 -1.75
N TRP A 324 -7.10 9.91 -2.52
CA TRP A 324 -7.91 10.83 -3.30
C TRP A 324 -8.75 10.07 -4.36
N PRO A 325 -9.95 10.54 -4.74
CA PRO A 325 -10.77 9.87 -5.76
C PRO A 325 -10.25 10.05 -7.20
N GLN A 326 -9.41 11.04 -7.50
CA GLN A 326 -8.82 11.17 -8.84
C GLN A 326 -7.60 10.26 -9.02
N TRP A 327 -7.48 9.71 -10.22
CA TRP A 327 -6.43 8.78 -10.65
C TRP A 327 -5.06 9.40 -11.00
N THR A 328 -4.97 10.72 -11.21
CA THR A 328 -3.77 11.41 -11.73
C THR A 328 -3.33 12.60 -10.88
N THR A 329 -2.03 12.93 -11.02
CA THR A 329 -1.51 14.27 -10.77
C THR A 329 -0.64 14.69 -11.97
N SER A 330 -0.69 15.96 -12.37
CA SER A 330 0.13 16.50 -13.46
C SER A 330 1.44 17.08 -12.90
N ASN A 331 2.40 17.44 -13.77
CA ASN A 331 3.75 17.95 -13.41
C ASN A 331 3.78 18.81 -12.12
N GLY A 332 4.10 18.18 -10.98
CA GLY A 332 4.20 18.82 -9.66
C GLY A 332 2.88 19.26 -9.00
N GLY A 333 1.76 19.24 -9.72
CA GLY A 333 0.46 19.75 -9.26
C GLY A 333 -0.54 18.63 -8.95
N ALA A 334 -0.96 18.55 -7.68
CA ALA A 334 -2.20 17.85 -7.34
C ALA A 334 -3.40 18.70 -7.78
N HIS A 335 -4.28 18.15 -8.61
CA HIS A 335 -5.52 18.79 -9.05
C HIS A 335 -6.57 18.83 -7.94
N TYR A 336 -6.30 19.56 -6.85
CA TYR A 336 -7.27 19.79 -5.78
C TYR A 336 -8.51 20.58 -6.24
N ASP A 337 -8.46 21.17 -7.43
CA ASP A 337 -9.47 22.03 -8.06
C ASP A 337 -10.37 21.32 -9.09
N GLN A 338 -9.92 20.22 -9.70
CA GLN A 338 -10.75 19.43 -10.62
C GLN A 338 -11.73 18.53 -9.85
N TRP A 339 -12.80 19.12 -9.33
CA TRP A 339 -13.94 18.36 -8.80
C TRP A 339 -14.62 17.59 -9.95
N VAL A 340 -14.12 16.40 -10.26
CA VAL A 340 -14.78 15.44 -11.14
C VAL A 340 -15.90 14.80 -10.32
N ASP A 341 -17.12 14.88 -10.83
CA ASP A 341 -18.28 14.26 -10.19
C ASP A 341 -18.03 12.74 -10.05
N GLY A 342 -18.16 12.22 -8.82
CA GLY A 342 -17.56 10.95 -8.38
C GLY A 342 -18.11 9.70 -9.07
N ASP A 343 -19.17 9.86 -9.85
CA ASP A 343 -19.88 8.83 -10.61
C ASP A 343 -19.70 9.00 -12.15
N SER A 344 -18.76 9.85 -12.61
CA SER A 344 -18.55 10.17 -14.03
C SER A 344 -17.19 9.75 -14.61
N GLY A 345 -16.80 8.47 -14.47
CA GLY A 345 -15.69 7.91 -15.25
C GLY A 345 -15.17 6.54 -14.81
N GLN A 346 -14.56 5.80 -15.75
CA GLN A 346 -13.92 4.49 -15.50
C GLN A 346 -12.69 4.58 -14.58
N ASN A 347 -12.06 5.76 -14.51
CA ASN A 347 -10.80 6.01 -13.81
C ASN A 347 -10.85 5.82 -12.28
N THR A 348 -12.03 5.60 -11.73
CA THR A 348 -12.32 5.48 -10.28
C THR A 348 -11.66 4.26 -9.61
N VAL A 349 -11.19 3.28 -10.39
CA VAL A 349 -10.47 2.08 -9.92
C VAL A 349 -8.99 2.30 -9.59
N ALA A 350 -8.38 3.41 -10.02
CA ALA A 350 -6.92 3.59 -9.92
C ALA A 350 -6.39 3.56 -8.47
N LYS A 351 -7.14 4.14 -7.52
CA LYS A 351 -6.85 4.03 -6.07
C LYS A 351 -6.97 2.59 -5.56
N GLY A 352 -7.88 1.81 -6.13
CA GLY A 352 -8.07 0.40 -5.86
C GLY A 352 -6.84 -0.41 -6.30
N ILE A 353 -6.44 -0.26 -7.57
CA ILE A 353 -5.23 -0.86 -8.14
C ILE A 353 -3.96 -0.49 -7.33
N MET A 354 -3.82 0.78 -6.93
CA MET A 354 -2.73 1.23 -6.06
C MET A 354 -2.75 0.50 -4.71
N SER A 355 -3.89 0.47 -4.03
CA SER A 355 -4.03 -0.18 -2.73
C SER A 355 -3.79 -1.71 -2.83
N ARG A 356 -4.31 -2.36 -3.87
CA ARG A 356 -4.04 -3.77 -4.21
C ARG A 356 -2.53 -4.03 -4.28
N GLY A 357 -1.81 -3.30 -5.13
CA GLY A 357 -0.38 -3.53 -5.33
C GLY A 357 0.43 -3.38 -4.05
N ILE A 358 0.15 -2.31 -3.28
CA ILE A 358 0.81 -2.07 -1.99
C ILE A 358 0.51 -3.20 -0.99
N ILE A 359 -0.73 -3.68 -0.91
CA ILE A 359 -1.12 -4.77 0.01
C ILE A 359 -0.52 -6.11 -0.43
N ASN A 360 -0.60 -6.45 -1.72
CA ASN A 360 0.00 -7.66 -2.29
C ASN A 360 1.52 -7.67 -2.04
N TRP A 361 2.19 -6.54 -2.23
CA TRP A 361 3.61 -6.36 -1.92
C TRP A 361 3.92 -6.50 -0.42
N MET A 362 3.13 -5.91 0.48
CA MET A 362 3.28 -6.10 1.93
C MET A 362 3.14 -7.57 2.35
N GLN A 363 2.22 -8.31 1.72
CA GLN A 363 2.05 -9.75 1.96
C GLN A 363 3.24 -10.55 1.41
N ALA A 364 3.71 -10.25 0.20
CA ALA A 364 4.81 -10.94 -0.47
C ALA A 364 6.18 -10.73 0.21
N THR A 365 6.42 -9.53 0.74
CA THR A 365 7.71 -9.10 1.32
C THR A 365 7.73 -9.12 2.84
N GLY A 366 6.57 -9.27 3.49
CA GLY A 366 6.39 -9.14 4.93
C GLY A 366 6.40 -7.69 5.45
N GLN A 367 6.59 -6.70 4.59
CA GLN A 367 6.64 -5.27 4.93
C GLN A 367 5.31 -4.77 5.53
N ARG A 368 5.35 -3.71 6.35
CA ARG A 368 4.23 -3.28 7.23
C ARG A 368 4.03 -1.78 7.40
N GLN A 369 4.97 -0.95 6.97
CA GLN A 369 4.96 0.51 7.09
C GLN A 369 3.73 1.20 6.49
N TYR A 370 3.07 0.54 5.52
CA TYR A 370 1.83 1.03 4.90
C TYR A 370 0.55 0.40 5.47
N LEU A 371 0.66 -0.57 6.39
CA LEU A 371 -0.51 -1.31 6.89
C LEU A 371 -1.51 -0.38 7.58
N GLN A 372 -1.07 0.47 8.50
CA GLN A 372 -1.97 1.41 9.19
C GLN A 372 -2.63 2.37 8.18
N TRP A 373 -1.87 2.88 7.22
CA TRP A 373 -2.39 3.78 6.19
C TRP A 373 -3.46 3.09 5.31
N MET A 374 -3.25 1.84 4.91
CA MET A 374 -4.25 1.06 4.18
C MET A 374 -5.48 0.74 5.06
N LEU A 375 -5.29 0.46 6.35
CA LEU A 375 -6.38 0.29 7.32
C LEU A 375 -7.21 1.57 7.47
N ASP A 376 -6.58 2.73 7.58
CA ASP A 376 -7.29 4.02 7.67
C ASP A 376 -8.17 4.27 6.44
N ASN A 377 -7.68 3.89 5.25
CA ASN A 377 -8.43 3.94 3.99
C ASN A 377 -9.66 3.03 4.01
N ALA A 378 -9.49 1.74 4.35
CA ALA A 378 -10.59 0.79 4.40
C ALA A 378 -11.63 1.12 5.50
N ASN A 379 -11.17 1.58 6.67
CA ASN A 379 -12.03 2.07 7.75
C ASN A 379 -12.85 3.27 7.29
N THR A 380 -12.23 4.21 6.58
CA THR A 380 -12.89 5.42 6.06
C THR A 380 -13.92 5.07 4.98
N ALA A 381 -13.57 4.17 4.04
CA ALA A 381 -14.50 3.65 3.04
C ALA A 381 -15.73 3.01 3.69
N TRP A 382 -15.54 2.13 4.69
CA TRP A 382 -16.64 1.45 5.39
C TRP A 382 -17.51 2.38 6.25
N ALA A 383 -16.89 3.34 6.94
CA ALA A 383 -17.58 4.33 7.76
C ALA A 383 -18.48 5.23 6.91
N ASN A 384 -18.02 5.59 5.71
CA ASN A 384 -18.74 6.42 4.75
C ASN A 384 -19.55 5.63 3.71
N ARG A 385 -19.86 4.34 3.94
CA ARG A 385 -20.77 3.57 3.07
C ARG A 385 -22.22 4.09 3.12
N HIS A 386 -23.04 3.70 2.16
CA HIS A 386 -24.46 4.02 2.15
C HIS A 386 -25.19 3.07 3.11
N LEU A 387 -25.87 3.63 4.11
CA LEU A 387 -26.30 2.84 5.27
C LEU A 387 -27.53 1.94 5.03
N SER A 388 -28.32 2.18 3.97
CA SER A 388 -29.51 1.37 3.68
C SER A 388 -29.24 0.09 2.89
N ASP A 389 -28.16 0.05 2.10
CA ASP A 389 -27.77 -1.10 1.27
C ASP A 389 -26.35 -1.62 1.56
N ASN A 390 -25.52 -0.86 2.27
CA ASN A 390 -24.10 -1.11 2.56
C ASN A 390 -23.15 -0.97 1.36
N LEU A 391 -23.57 -0.29 0.31
CA LEU A 391 -22.74 0.01 -0.85
C LEU A 391 -21.69 1.09 -0.54
N LEU A 392 -20.46 0.88 -1.00
CA LEU A 392 -19.33 1.79 -0.80
C LEU A 392 -19.28 2.88 -1.89
N TYR A 393 -18.69 4.04 -1.59
CA TYR A 393 -18.57 5.13 -2.55
C TYR A 393 -17.20 5.18 -3.21
N THR A 394 -17.13 5.75 -4.42
CA THR A 394 -15.86 6.10 -5.09
C THR A 394 -15.01 7.03 -4.23
N ASN A 395 -15.63 8.03 -3.60
CA ASN A 395 -14.95 9.05 -2.82
C ASN A 395 -15.08 8.74 -1.32
N TRP A 396 -14.10 8.02 -0.77
CA TRP A 396 -14.14 7.53 0.61
C TRP A 396 -14.26 8.64 1.67
N HIS A 397 -13.98 9.90 1.35
CA HIS A 397 -14.07 11.05 2.26
C HIS A 397 -15.50 11.56 2.50
N VAL A 398 -16.46 11.15 1.68
CA VAL A 398 -17.83 11.67 1.71
C VAL A 398 -18.78 10.53 2.08
N PRO A 399 -19.65 10.68 3.10
CA PRO A 399 -20.72 9.72 3.37
C PRO A 399 -21.53 9.45 2.11
N ASN A 400 -21.65 8.19 1.73
CA ASN A 400 -22.19 7.80 0.43
C ASN A 400 -23.68 8.18 0.31
N THR A 401 -24.02 8.91 -0.75
CA THR A 401 -25.38 9.34 -1.10
C THR A 401 -25.85 8.79 -2.46
N LEU A 402 -25.31 7.63 -2.86
CA LEU A 402 -25.46 6.95 -4.15
C LEU A 402 -26.66 7.41 -5.02
N PRO A 403 -26.41 8.15 -6.12
CA PRO A 403 -27.43 8.48 -7.11
C PRO A 403 -27.71 7.27 -8.01
N ALA A 404 -28.69 7.40 -8.91
CA ALA A 404 -29.06 6.34 -9.85
C ALA A 404 -27.88 5.79 -10.68
N ASN A 405 -26.87 6.60 -10.96
CA ASN A 405 -25.74 6.27 -11.84
C ASN A 405 -24.49 5.74 -11.09
N GLY A 406 -24.62 5.29 -9.84
CA GLY A 406 -23.49 4.76 -9.06
C GLY A 406 -22.69 3.69 -9.79
N LEU A 407 -21.38 3.92 -9.97
CA LEU A 407 -20.51 3.04 -10.74
C LEU A 407 -20.01 1.83 -9.93
N SER A 408 -20.15 0.63 -10.50
CA SER A 408 -19.74 -0.62 -9.86
C SER A 408 -18.22 -0.67 -9.60
N SER A 409 -17.42 -0.26 -10.57
CA SER A 409 -15.96 -0.25 -10.51
C SER A 409 -15.43 0.65 -9.38
N GLY A 410 -16.00 1.84 -9.23
CA GLY A 410 -15.70 2.78 -8.15
C GLY A 410 -16.10 2.26 -6.77
N ASN A 411 -17.30 1.71 -6.63
CA ASN A 411 -17.80 1.04 -5.42
C ASN A 411 -16.86 -0.09 -4.98
N TYR A 412 -16.48 -0.96 -5.93
CA TYR A 412 -15.70 -2.16 -5.66
C TYR A 412 -14.30 -1.88 -5.12
N THR A 413 -13.72 -0.70 -5.39
CA THR A 413 -12.42 -0.34 -4.78
C THR A 413 -12.43 -0.40 -3.26
N GLY A 414 -13.55 -0.06 -2.62
CA GLY A 414 -13.71 -0.16 -1.17
C GLY A 414 -13.86 -1.61 -0.71
N VAL A 415 -14.49 -2.47 -1.52
CA VAL A 415 -14.63 -3.90 -1.24
C VAL A 415 -13.27 -4.59 -1.33
N ASP A 416 -12.53 -4.36 -2.41
CA ASP A 416 -11.22 -4.99 -2.68
C ASP A 416 -10.18 -4.62 -1.62
N ILE A 417 -10.09 -3.34 -1.19
CA ILE A 417 -9.17 -2.95 -0.12
C ILE A 417 -9.54 -3.59 1.23
N MET A 418 -10.84 -3.69 1.56
CA MET A 418 -11.31 -4.36 2.77
C MET A 418 -10.96 -5.85 2.76
N GLU A 419 -11.32 -6.57 1.67
CA GLU A 419 -11.04 -8.00 1.51
C GLU A 419 -9.53 -8.30 1.59
N ARG A 420 -8.69 -7.57 0.85
CA ARG A 420 -7.22 -7.79 0.88
C ARG A 420 -6.61 -7.52 2.25
N LEU A 421 -7.18 -6.60 3.02
CA LEU A 421 -6.72 -6.30 4.36
C LEU A 421 -7.15 -7.32 5.41
N ILE A 422 -8.16 -8.17 5.20
CA ILE A 422 -8.47 -9.28 6.13
C ILE A 422 -7.24 -10.16 6.33
N LYS A 423 -6.61 -10.60 5.22
CA LYS A 423 -5.34 -11.34 5.27
C LYS A 423 -4.20 -10.48 5.81
N ALA A 424 -4.08 -9.20 5.43
CA ALA A 424 -3.00 -8.36 5.94
C ALA A 424 -3.07 -8.15 7.48
N GLN A 425 -4.28 -8.02 8.05
CA GLN A 425 -4.54 -7.93 9.49
C GLN A 425 -4.17 -9.23 10.22
N THR A 426 -4.50 -10.38 9.62
CA THR A 426 -4.39 -11.71 10.26
C THR A 426 -3.08 -12.46 9.97
N ASN A 427 -2.25 -11.95 9.06
CA ASN A 427 -1.00 -12.56 8.63
C ASN A 427 0.23 -11.70 9.01
N PRO A 428 0.66 -11.66 10.30
CA PRO A 428 2.09 -11.74 10.56
C PRO A 428 2.57 -13.15 10.19
N GLY A 429 3.87 -13.44 10.23
CA GLY A 429 4.37 -14.79 9.88
C GLY A 429 3.81 -15.96 10.71
N VAL A 430 2.97 -15.69 11.70
CA VAL A 430 2.38 -16.63 12.66
C VAL A 430 0.87 -16.64 12.48
N LEU A 431 0.33 -17.74 11.97
CA LEU A 431 -1.10 -18.00 11.85
C LEU A 431 -1.71 -18.25 13.24
N ASN A 432 -2.98 -17.89 13.41
CA ASN A 432 -3.70 -18.05 14.69
C ASN A 432 -2.92 -17.46 15.89
N ALA A 433 -2.34 -16.28 15.70
CA ALA A 433 -1.45 -15.60 16.65
C ALA A 433 -2.06 -15.35 18.04
N GLY A 434 -3.36 -15.03 18.10
CA GLY A 434 -4.13 -14.85 19.34
C GLY A 434 -5.00 -16.06 19.73
N PHE A 435 -4.81 -17.23 19.10
CA PHE A 435 -5.51 -18.48 19.40
C PHE A 435 -7.05 -18.50 19.28
N ASP A 436 -7.70 -17.39 18.91
CA ASP A 436 -9.14 -17.29 18.67
C ASP A 436 -9.64 -18.00 17.40
N SER A 437 -8.79 -18.39 16.46
CA SER A 437 -9.24 -18.84 15.12
C SER A 437 -10.07 -20.12 15.14
N ASN A 438 -9.97 -20.90 16.23
CA ASN A 438 -10.80 -22.08 16.45
C ASN A 438 -12.19 -21.75 17.04
N ASN A 439 -12.36 -20.55 17.62
CA ASN A 439 -13.53 -20.08 18.37
C ASN A 439 -14.05 -21.09 19.43
N ALA A 440 -13.15 -21.92 19.95
CA ALA A 440 -13.43 -23.01 20.88
C ALA A 440 -12.15 -23.43 21.60
N SER A 441 -12.31 -23.98 22.81
CA SER A 441 -11.22 -24.63 23.54
C SER A 441 -10.83 -25.94 22.86
N THR A 442 -9.57 -26.11 22.46
CA THR A 442 -9.07 -27.29 21.74
C THR A 442 -7.62 -27.63 22.12
N THR A 443 -7.27 -28.91 22.10
CA THR A 443 -5.88 -29.40 22.17
C THR A 443 -5.15 -29.38 20.83
N THR A 444 -5.85 -29.00 19.74
CA THR A 444 -5.30 -28.84 18.39
C THR A 444 -5.58 -27.44 17.84
N PRO A 445 -4.91 -26.38 18.38
CA PRO A 445 -5.03 -25.03 17.85
C PRO A 445 -4.67 -24.99 16.36
N LEU A 446 -5.47 -24.26 15.57
CA LEU A 446 -5.29 -24.15 14.13
C LEU A 446 -3.88 -23.62 13.82
N ALA A 447 -3.18 -24.28 12.90
CA ALA A 447 -1.80 -24.00 12.48
C ALA A 447 -0.70 -24.16 13.56
N TRP A 448 -1.02 -24.60 14.77
CA TRP A 448 -0.04 -24.95 15.80
C TRP A 448 0.07 -26.48 15.94
N THR A 449 1.24 -26.94 16.34
CA THR A 449 1.57 -28.36 16.50
C THR A 449 2.08 -28.62 17.92
N ASN A 450 1.43 -29.54 18.61
CA ASN A 450 1.91 -30.06 19.88
C ASN A 450 2.98 -31.14 19.65
N TYR A 451 4.15 -30.98 20.26
CA TYR A 451 5.23 -31.96 20.15
C TYR A 451 4.99 -33.16 21.07
N ASN A 452 4.91 -34.35 20.46
CA ASN A 452 4.74 -35.60 21.20
C ASN A 452 6.05 -36.05 21.87
N PHE A 453 6.09 -35.97 23.19
CA PHE A 453 7.21 -36.44 24.03
C PHE A 453 7.27 -37.97 24.25
N GLY A 454 6.38 -38.74 23.61
CA GLY A 454 6.33 -40.20 23.72
C GLY A 454 5.77 -40.73 25.04
N ASN A 455 5.03 -39.91 25.79
CA ASN A 455 4.50 -40.26 27.11
C ASN A 455 3.15 -39.59 27.39
N ALA A 456 2.11 -40.39 27.63
CA ALA A 456 0.74 -39.95 27.92
C ALA A 456 0.61 -39.07 29.19
N ALA A 457 1.63 -39.03 30.05
CA ALA A 457 1.70 -38.06 31.14
C ALA A 457 1.70 -36.60 30.64
N ASN A 458 2.12 -36.35 29.40
CA ASN A 458 2.20 -35.01 28.78
C ASN A 458 0.96 -34.66 27.93
N ASP A 459 0.19 -35.65 27.46
CA ASP A 459 -0.97 -35.44 26.59
C ASP A 459 -1.99 -34.48 27.20
N GLY A 460 -2.53 -33.55 26.40
CA GLY A 460 -3.50 -32.56 26.84
C GLY A 460 -2.96 -31.51 27.82
N ALA A 461 -1.64 -31.43 28.03
CA ALA A 461 -1.03 -30.35 28.81
C ALA A 461 -0.94 -29.01 28.07
N SER A 462 -1.33 -28.96 26.79
CA SER A 462 -1.39 -27.78 25.92
C SER A 462 -2.78 -27.70 25.29
N PHE A 463 -3.44 -26.55 25.39
CA PHE A 463 -4.79 -26.33 24.84
C PHE A 463 -5.11 -24.84 24.73
N THR A 464 -6.02 -24.46 23.83
CA THR A 464 -6.69 -23.16 23.91
C THR A 464 -7.79 -23.22 24.96
N GLU A 465 -7.99 -22.14 25.71
CA GLU A 465 -9.16 -21.98 26.59
C GLU A 465 -9.74 -20.57 26.51
N GLN A 466 -11.07 -20.47 26.66
CA GLN A 466 -11.75 -19.18 26.74
C GLN A 466 -11.45 -18.49 28.09
N LYS A 467 -11.08 -17.22 28.06
CA LYS A 467 -10.74 -16.43 29.24
C LYS A 467 -11.69 -15.25 29.43
N ALA A 468 -12.62 -15.40 30.37
CA ALA A 468 -13.51 -14.34 30.83
C ALA A 468 -12.92 -13.55 32.03
N ALA A 469 -13.55 -12.42 32.35
CA ALA A 469 -13.14 -11.55 33.44
C ALA A 469 -13.15 -12.27 34.81
N PRO A 470 -12.18 -12.00 35.70
CA PRO A 470 -11.11 -11.01 35.57
C PRO A 470 -9.86 -11.51 34.81
N ASN A 471 -9.79 -12.80 34.47
CA ASN A 471 -8.58 -13.45 33.92
C ASN A 471 -8.49 -13.40 32.39
N ASN A 472 -9.00 -12.32 31.78
CA ASN A 472 -9.18 -12.14 30.33
C ASN A 472 -7.98 -12.59 29.49
N ALA A 473 -8.23 -12.98 28.25
CA ALA A 473 -7.21 -13.04 27.20
C ALA A 473 -6.55 -11.65 27.02
N HIS A 474 -5.39 -11.58 26.38
CA HIS A 474 -4.73 -10.30 26.11
C HIS A 474 -5.46 -9.56 24.99
N SER A 475 -5.79 -10.27 23.91
CA SER A 475 -6.76 -9.86 22.91
C SER A 475 -7.85 -10.95 22.74
N GLY A 476 -8.94 -10.63 22.06
CA GLY A 476 -10.00 -11.61 21.76
C GLY A 476 -10.63 -12.31 22.98
N ASN A 477 -10.87 -13.62 22.87
CA ASN A 477 -11.58 -14.44 23.85
C ASN A 477 -10.76 -15.66 24.32
N PHE A 478 -9.83 -16.17 23.50
CA PHE A 478 -9.07 -17.38 23.75
C PHE A 478 -7.58 -17.10 23.98
N THR A 479 -6.87 -18.05 24.57
CA THR A 479 -5.41 -18.01 24.72
C THR A 479 -4.86 -19.43 24.72
N LEU A 480 -3.63 -19.62 24.22
CA LEU A 480 -2.91 -20.87 24.43
C LEU A 480 -2.53 -21.00 25.91
N THR A 481 -2.79 -22.17 26.47
CA THR A 481 -2.50 -22.53 27.84
C THR A 481 -1.65 -23.76 27.88
N GLN A 482 -0.62 -23.75 28.71
CA GLN A 482 0.04 -24.98 29.13
C GLN A 482 -0.18 -25.19 30.62
N TYR A 483 -0.87 -26.27 31.00
CA TYR A 483 -1.26 -26.59 32.38
C TYR A 483 -1.61 -28.08 32.51
N LYS A 484 -1.28 -28.69 33.66
CA LYS A 484 -1.84 -29.98 34.07
C LYS A 484 -1.86 -30.11 35.60
N SER A 485 -2.78 -30.92 36.14
CA SER A 485 -2.85 -31.24 37.58
C SER A 485 -1.75 -32.20 38.05
N THR A 486 -1.04 -32.83 37.12
CA THR A 486 0.18 -33.62 37.34
C THR A 486 1.39 -32.87 36.79
N ALA A 487 2.62 -33.31 37.10
CA ALA A 487 3.79 -32.82 36.39
C ALA A 487 3.66 -33.08 34.88
N TYR A 488 4.19 -32.17 34.05
CA TYR A 488 4.06 -32.21 32.60
C TYR A 488 5.25 -31.58 31.88
N GLN A 489 5.49 -32.03 30.65
CA GLN A 489 6.24 -31.30 29.64
C GLN A 489 5.31 -30.95 28.49
N SER A 490 5.46 -29.75 27.94
CA SER A 490 4.72 -29.28 26.77
C SER A 490 5.62 -28.46 25.86
N TYR A 491 5.43 -28.61 24.55
CA TYR A 491 6.01 -27.75 23.54
C TYR A 491 5.02 -27.58 22.40
N GLU A 492 4.48 -26.37 22.28
CA GLU A 492 3.57 -25.98 21.20
C GLU A 492 4.35 -25.12 20.22
N TYR A 493 4.30 -25.41 18.92
CA TYR A 493 5.11 -24.69 17.93
C TYR A 493 4.42 -24.53 16.58
N GLN A 494 4.90 -23.58 15.78
CA GLN A 494 4.50 -23.33 14.41
C GLN A 494 5.72 -23.00 13.55
N THR A 495 5.79 -23.52 12.32
CA THR A 495 6.80 -23.10 11.33
C THR A 495 6.24 -22.01 10.44
N ALA A 496 6.54 -20.76 10.80
CA ALA A 496 6.29 -19.57 9.99
C ALA A 496 6.96 -19.69 8.62
N LYS A 497 6.25 -19.33 7.55
CA LYS A 497 6.83 -19.12 6.22
C LYS A 497 6.90 -17.62 5.97
N VAL A 498 8.11 -17.07 6.09
CA VAL A 498 8.40 -15.63 5.95
C VAL A 498 9.59 -15.44 5.02
N PRO A 499 9.69 -14.31 4.30
CA PRO A 499 10.86 -14.01 3.49
C PRO A 499 12.19 -14.00 4.26
N ASN A 500 13.30 -13.97 3.52
CA ASN A 500 14.60 -13.68 4.12
C ASN A 500 14.65 -12.22 4.58
N GLY A 501 15.22 -11.98 5.74
CA GLY A 501 15.26 -10.66 6.38
C GLY A 501 15.52 -10.74 7.88
N THR A 502 15.64 -9.60 8.53
CA THR A 502 15.78 -9.52 9.99
C THR A 502 14.41 -9.28 10.61
N TYR A 503 14.03 -10.06 11.61
CA TYR A 503 12.73 -10.03 12.27
C TYR A 503 12.85 -9.82 13.79
N ASN A 504 11.79 -9.29 14.41
CA ASN A 504 11.58 -9.32 15.85
C ASN A 504 10.42 -10.28 16.14
N LEU A 505 10.68 -11.30 16.96
CA LEU A 505 9.65 -12.17 17.52
C LEU A 505 9.16 -11.58 18.84
N THR A 506 7.85 -11.46 19.03
CA THR A 506 7.23 -11.07 20.29
C THR A 506 6.03 -11.96 20.62
N ALA A 507 5.71 -12.09 21.91
CA ALA A 507 4.45 -12.67 22.37
C ALA A 507 4.03 -12.01 23.69
N TRP A 508 2.73 -11.96 23.96
CA TRP A 508 2.21 -11.63 25.28
C TRP A 508 2.09 -12.90 26.11
N ILE A 509 2.62 -12.87 27.34
CA ILE A 509 2.63 -14.01 28.25
C ILE A 509 2.14 -13.64 29.64
N ARG A 510 1.68 -14.65 30.39
CA ARG A 510 1.61 -14.64 31.85
C ARG A 510 1.90 -16.04 32.39
N SER A 511 2.41 -16.14 33.61
CA SER A 511 2.90 -17.40 34.18
C SER A 511 2.77 -17.44 35.69
N SER A 512 2.35 -18.59 36.23
CA SER A 512 2.30 -18.86 37.67
C SER A 512 3.65 -18.88 38.37
N GLY A 513 4.75 -19.03 37.61
CA GLY A 513 6.09 -19.28 38.13
C GLY A 513 6.27 -20.65 38.81
N GLY A 514 7.52 -21.06 38.99
CA GLY A 514 7.90 -22.33 39.62
C GLY A 514 7.89 -23.54 38.68
N GLN A 515 7.84 -23.33 37.36
CA GLN A 515 8.23 -24.33 36.36
C GLN A 515 9.74 -24.62 36.47
N THR A 516 10.16 -25.84 36.14
CA THR A 516 11.59 -26.24 36.10
C THR A 516 12.32 -25.57 34.94
N SER A 517 11.65 -25.38 33.81
CA SER A 517 12.10 -24.57 32.68
C SER A 517 10.90 -24.10 31.87
N THR A 518 10.89 -22.84 31.42
CA THR A 518 9.87 -22.32 30.50
C THR A 518 10.42 -21.18 29.66
N TYR A 519 10.17 -21.21 28.35
CA TYR A 519 10.73 -20.26 27.40
C TYR A 519 9.90 -20.17 26.10
N MET A 520 10.01 -19.04 25.42
CA MET A 520 9.69 -18.90 23.99
C MET A 520 10.97 -19.16 23.19
N ASP A 521 10.89 -19.87 22.05
CA ASP A 521 12.02 -20.11 21.15
C ASP A 521 11.76 -19.71 19.70
N VAL A 522 12.86 -19.51 18.98
CA VAL A 522 12.91 -19.39 17.52
C VAL A 522 14.08 -20.19 16.97
N LYS A 523 13.81 -21.06 16.00
CA LYS A 523 14.75 -22.01 15.40
C LYS A 523 14.42 -22.26 13.92
N ASP A 524 15.20 -23.13 13.26
CA ASP A 524 15.03 -23.52 11.86
C ASP A 524 14.98 -22.36 10.85
N TYR A 525 15.49 -21.18 11.20
CA TYR A 525 15.48 -19.94 10.40
C TYR A 525 16.78 -19.70 9.62
N GLY A 526 17.65 -20.72 9.56
CA GLY A 526 18.99 -20.67 8.96
C GLY A 526 20.07 -20.12 9.90
N GLY A 527 19.70 -19.50 11.03
CA GLY A 527 20.59 -19.21 12.14
C GLY A 527 20.50 -20.22 13.30
N THR A 528 21.35 -20.06 14.30
CA THR A 528 21.31 -20.88 15.54
C THR A 528 20.02 -20.63 16.33
N ALA A 529 19.42 -21.69 16.90
CA ALA A 529 18.24 -21.55 17.75
C ALA A 529 18.46 -20.56 18.90
N ARG A 530 17.46 -19.73 19.19
CA ARG A 530 17.48 -18.70 20.25
C ARG A 530 16.26 -18.84 21.14
N THR A 531 16.41 -18.54 22.42
CA THR A 531 15.35 -18.63 23.42
C THR A 531 15.26 -17.35 24.26
N VAL A 532 14.10 -17.11 24.85
CA VAL A 532 13.90 -16.14 25.93
C VAL A 532 13.03 -16.76 27.01
N THR A 533 13.47 -16.68 28.28
CA THR A 533 12.75 -17.24 29.42
C THR A 533 11.40 -16.54 29.61
N ILE A 534 10.35 -17.31 29.91
CA ILE A 534 9.03 -16.74 30.25
C ILE A 534 9.05 -16.35 31.74
N PRO A 535 8.93 -15.06 32.09
CA PRO A 535 8.95 -14.61 33.49
C PRO A 535 7.65 -14.98 34.22
N ALA A 536 7.74 -15.19 35.54
CA ALA A 536 6.57 -15.31 36.40
C ALA A 536 5.86 -13.95 36.51
N SER A 537 4.58 -13.90 36.11
CA SER A 537 3.76 -12.70 36.17
C SER A 537 2.28 -13.07 36.15
N GLY A 538 1.49 -12.47 37.04
CA GLY A 538 0.02 -12.58 37.02
C GLY A 538 -0.63 -11.68 35.96
N SER A 539 0.08 -10.67 35.48
CA SER A 539 -0.36 -9.73 34.45
C SER A 539 0.24 -10.08 33.10
N TRP A 540 -0.51 -9.84 32.02
CA TRP A 540 0.02 -9.93 30.66
C TRP A 540 1.26 -9.05 30.50
N THR A 541 2.35 -9.65 30.02
CA THR A 541 3.67 -9.03 29.86
C THR A 541 4.22 -9.44 28.50
N GLN A 542 4.69 -8.49 27.70
CA GLN A 542 5.28 -8.80 26.39
C GLN A 542 6.73 -9.28 26.57
N ILE A 543 7.10 -10.37 25.88
CA ILE A 543 8.48 -10.85 25.75
C ILE A 543 8.93 -10.79 24.29
N SER A 544 10.24 -10.74 24.04
CA SER A 544 10.78 -10.64 22.69
C SER A 544 12.09 -11.40 22.46
N ILE A 545 12.32 -11.83 21.22
CA ILE A 545 13.62 -12.21 20.67
C ILE A 545 13.89 -11.29 19.48
N PRO A 546 14.71 -10.22 19.64
CA PRO A 546 14.98 -9.26 18.57
C PRO A 546 16.05 -9.77 17.60
N ASN A 547 16.07 -9.21 16.39
CA ASN A 547 17.12 -9.44 15.38
C ASN A 547 17.29 -10.92 14.96
N VAL A 548 16.19 -11.60 14.64
CA VAL A 548 16.15 -12.94 14.05
C VAL A 548 16.42 -12.82 12.55
N ALA A 549 17.65 -13.08 12.13
CA ALA A 549 18.05 -13.03 10.72
C ALA A 549 17.63 -14.31 9.97
N VAL A 550 16.43 -14.32 9.40
CA VAL A 550 15.90 -15.41 8.56
C VAL A 550 16.66 -15.46 7.25
N THR A 551 17.24 -16.62 6.92
CA THR A 551 18.06 -16.81 5.70
C THR A 551 17.58 -17.96 4.81
N ASN A 552 16.59 -18.74 5.25
CA ASN A 552 16.06 -19.92 4.56
C ASN A 552 14.53 -19.87 4.30
N ARG A 553 13.95 -18.66 4.28
CA ARG A 553 12.52 -18.37 4.05
C ARG A 553 11.54 -19.05 5.02
N GLN A 554 11.95 -19.28 6.27
CA GLN A 554 11.06 -19.78 7.34
C GLN A 554 11.59 -19.44 8.74
N ALA A 555 10.76 -19.63 9.77
CA ALA A 555 11.20 -19.68 11.16
C ALA A 555 10.25 -20.56 11.99
N THR A 556 10.77 -21.51 12.76
CA THR A 556 9.96 -22.27 13.72
C THR A 556 9.93 -21.53 15.05
N ILE A 557 8.74 -21.18 15.52
CA ILE A 557 8.47 -20.46 16.76
C ILE A 557 7.75 -21.41 17.72
N GLY A 558 8.15 -21.45 19.00
CA GLY A 558 7.48 -22.32 19.96
C GLY A 558 7.55 -21.86 21.41
N PHE A 559 6.75 -22.52 22.24
CA PHE A 559 6.60 -22.25 23.67
C PHE A 559 6.77 -23.54 24.46
N TYR A 560 7.80 -23.59 25.30
CA TYR A 560 8.17 -24.75 26.10
C TYR A 560 7.81 -24.57 27.57
N SER A 561 7.34 -25.66 28.20
CA SER A 561 7.30 -25.82 29.65
C SER A 561 7.76 -27.22 30.05
N ASN A 562 8.65 -27.30 31.04
CA ASN A 562 8.89 -28.48 31.87
C ASN A 562 8.51 -28.10 33.30
N SER A 563 7.49 -28.75 33.86
CA SER A 563 6.77 -28.20 35.00
C SER A 563 6.35 -29.24 36.04
N PRO A 564 6.46 -28.92 37.34
CA PRO A 564 5.69 -29.56 38.39
C PRO A 564 4.17 -29.41 38.17
N ALA A 565 3.40 -30.17 38.96
CA ALA A 565 1.95 -30.13 38.98
C ALA A 565 1.38 -28.73 39.26
N ALA A 566 0.24 -28.44 38.62
CA ALA A 566 -0.62 -27.27 38.83
C ALA A 566 0.02 -25.88 38.57
N LYS A 567 1.17 -25.82 37.91
CA LYS A 567 1.70 -24.57 37.32
C LYS A 567 1.18 -24.37 35.91
N TRP A 568 1.21 -23.14 35.43
CA TRP A 568 0.69 -22.76 34.12
C TRP A 568 1.46 -21.61 33.47
N ILE A 569 1.39 -21.56 32.13
CA ILE A 569 1.59 -20.35 31.33
C ILE A 569 0.35 -20.10 30.47
N ASN A 570 0.04 -18.83 30.20
CA ASN A 570 -0.82 -18.43 29.08
C ASN A 570 0.01 -17.62 28.07
N VAL A 571 -0.32 -17.77 26.79
CA VAL A 571 0.38 -17.17 25.64
C VAL A 571 -0.66 -16.61 24.67
N ASP A 572 -0.41 -15.41 24.18
CA ASP A 572 -1.32 -14.66 23.32
C ASP A 572 -0.56 -13.69 22.40
N ASP A 573 -1.23 -13.18 21.37
CA ASP A 573 -0.72 -12.19 20.40
C ASP A 573 0.74 -12.44 19.93
N VAL A 574 1.00 -13.63 19.40
CA VAL A 574 2.33 -14.03 18.89
C VAL A 574 2.62 -13.37 17.54
N GLN A 575 3.70 -12.59 17.45
CA GLN A 575 4.05 -11.83 16.24
C GLN A 575 5.49 -12.06 15.82
N LEU A 576 5.71 -12.44 14.57
CA LEU A 576 7.00 -12.33 13.88
C LEU A 576 6.91 -11.18 12.88
N SER A 577 7.40 -10.01 13.26
CA SER A 577 7.40 -8.78 12.45
C SER A 577 8.81 -8.51 11.91
N PRO A 578 9.00 -7.93 10.71
CA PRO A 578 10.32 -7.46 10.30
C PRO A 578 10.86 -6.48 11.35
N ALA A 579 12.13 -6.60 11.68
CA ALA A 579 12.83 -5.55 12.41
C ALA A 579 12.78 -4.30 11.54
N ALA A 580 12.28 -3.19 12.10
CA ALA A 580 11.99 -1.99 11.34
C ALA A 580 13.24 -1.54 10.58
N VAL A 581 13.13 -1.46 9.25
CA VAL A 581 14.16 -0.84 8.41
C VAL A 581 14.06 0.67 8.60
N THR A 582 14.74 1.15 9.63
CA THR A 582 15.08 2.56 9.81
C THR A 582 16.19 2.89 8.79
N ASN A 583 16.03 3.73 7.76
CA ASN A 583 14.91 4.49 7.15
C ASN A 583 15.30 4.67 5.64
N PRO A 584 15.05 5.76 4.84
CA PRO A 584 14.08 6.88 4.91
C PRO A 584 13.39 7.29 3.57
N THR A 585 12.29 8.05 3.64
CA THR A 585 11.86 9.02 2.61
C THR A 585 10.89 10.08 3.23
N PHE A 586 10.65 11.20 2.54
CA PHE A 586 10.90 12.55 3.09
C PHE A 586 9.69 13.39 3.59
N THR A 587 9.98 14.46 4.35
CA THR A 587 8.99 15.24 5.13
C THR A 587 8.92 16.75 4.82
N ALA A 588 9.73 17.27 3.90
CA ALA A 588 9.56 18.62 3.35
C ALA A 588 8.50 18.60 2.23
N ARG A 589 7.48 19.45 2.33
CA ARG A 589 6.50 19.68 1.25
C ARG A 589 7.07 20.67 0.23
N ASN A 590 6.59 20.62 -1.01
CA ASN A 590 7.11 21.44 -2.11
C ASN A 590 8.66 21.40 -2.21
N PHE A 591 9.26 20.21 -2.09
CA PHE A 591 10.71 20.06 -1.92
C PHE A 591 11.52 20.35 -3.19
N SER A 592 10.88 20.30 -4.36
CA SER A 592 11.45 20.69 -5.67
C SER A 592 10.84 21.98 -6.22
N PHE A 593 10.09 22.73 -5.40
CA PHE A 593 9.43 24.00 -5.78
C PHE A 593 8.39 23.93 -6.91
N GLU A 594 8.00 22.73 -7.35
CA GLU A 594 7.02 22.50 -8.41
C GLU A 594 5.55 22.72 -8.00
N ASP A 595 5.18 22.76 -6.71
CA ASP A 595 3.76 22.78 -6.25
C ASP A 595 2.97 24.00 -6.75
N ASN A 596 3.64 25.02 -7.27
CA ASN A 596 3.03 26.24 -7.83
C ASN A 596 2.83 26.18 -9.35
N SER A 597 3.47 25.22 -10.04
CA SER A 597 3.53 25.09 -11.51
C SER A 597 3.95 26.36 -12.28
N ALA A 598 4.44 27.38 -11.57
CA ALA A 598 4.77 28.71 -12.04
C ALA A 598 5.89 29.32 -11.18
N ALA A 599 6.66 30.23 -11.78
CA ALA A 599 7.61 31.07 -11.06
C ALA A 599 6.86 31.98 -10.08
N THR A 600 7.21 31.98 -8.79
CA THR A 600 6.49 32.71 -7.73
C THR A 600 7.41 33.23 -6.63
N GLN A 601 7.04 34.38 -6.05
CA GLN A 601 7.62 34.93 -4.82
C GLN A 601 7.08 34.24 -3.56
N THR A 602 6.03 33.43 -3.68
CA THR A 602 5.36 32.75 -2.54
C THR A 602 5.23 31.25 -2.79
N PRO A 603 6.34 30.49 -2.78
CA PRO A 603 6.29 29.04 -2.94
C PRO A 603 5.41 28.37 -1.89
N THR A 604 4.51 27.48 -2.32
CA THR A 604 3.55 26.78 -1.44
C THR A 604 4.30 26.02 -0.35
N ASN A 605 3.81 26.06 0.89
CA ASN A 605 4.44 25.48 2.09
C ASN A 605 5.79 26.08 2.53
N TRP A 606 6.31 27.11 1.84
CA TRP A 606 7.53 27.82 2.24
C TRP A 606 7.19 29.24 2.72
N SER A 607 8.05 29.79 3.59
CA SER A 607 7.88 31.10 4.22
C SER A 607 9.16 31.92 4.14
N THR A 608 9.02 33.15 3.67
CA THR A 608 10.08 34.16 3.57
C THR A 608 10.15 35.01 4.83
N ASN A 609 11.36 35.23 5.35
CA ASN A 609 11.66 36.29 6.30
C ASN A 609 12.61 37.30 5.62
N ASP A 610 12.14 38.54 5.55
CA ASP A 610 12.76 39.68 4.87
C ASP A 610 13.60 40.56 5.82
N PHE A 611 13.72 40.15 7.09
CA PHE A 611 14.37 40.87 8.17
C PHE A 611 13.83 42.29 8.40
N GLY A 612 12.53 42.49 8.16
CA GLY A 612 11.81 43.73 8.41
C GLY A 612 11.91 44.76 7.27
N THR A 613 12.34 44.35 6.07
CA THR A 613 12.33 45.23 4.90
C THR A 613 11.78 44.51 3.67
N THR A 614 10.66 45.00 3.12
CA THR A 614 10.02 44.42 1.93
C THR A 614 10.91 44.44 0.68
N ALA A 615 11.98 45.25 0.70
CA ALA A 615 13.04 45.21 -0.30
C ALA A 615 13.78 43.87 -0.34
N ASN A 616 13.87 43.13 0.77
CA ASN A 616 14.44 41.78 0.83
C ASN A 616 13.43 40.69 0.45
N ALA A 617 12.13 40.91 0.69
CA ALA A 617 11.05 39.93 0.45
C ALA A 617 10.78 39.62 -1.04
N THR A 618 11.61 40.16 -1.94
CA THR A 618 11.59 39.89 -3.38
C THR A 618 12.89 39.25 -3.88
N ALA A 619 13.80 38.93 -2.94
CA ALA A 619 15.10 38.34 -3.23
C ALA A 619 15.06 36.80 -3.21
N ASP A 620 13.97 36.18 -2.75
CA ASP A 620 13.73 34.74 -2.84
C ASP A 620 12.48 34.39 -3.66
N PHE A 621 12.65 33.62 -4.72
CA PHE A 621 11.57 33.26 -5.64
C PHE A 621 11.86 31.93 -6.33
N THR A 622 10.82 31.26 -6.82
CA THR A 622 10.98 30.11 -7.73
C THR A 622 11.14 30.62 -9.16
N GLU A 623 12.06 30.03 -9.91
CA GLU A 623 12.23 30.35 -11.34
C GLU A 623 12.58 29.11 -12.16
N SER A 624 12.24 29.16 -13.45
CA SER A 624 12.64 28.16 -14.44
C SER A 624 13.81 28.67 -15.28
N LYS A 625 14.74 27.77 -15.61
CA LYS A 625 15.90 28.06 -16.46
C LYS A 625 16.12 26.95 -17.47
N SER A 626 16.71 27.30 -18.61
CA SER A 626 17.21 26.34 -19.59
C SER A 626 18.56 25.76 -19.18
N ALA A 627 18.91 24.61 -19.76
CA ALA A 627 20.22 23.98 -19.59
C ALA A 627 21.37 24.91 -20.03
N PRO A 628 22.53 24.88 -19.34
CA PRO A 628 22.90 23.99 -18.22
C PRO A 628 22.45 24.49 -16.83
N SER A 629 21.67 25.57 -16.77
CA SER A 629 21.25 26.23 -15.54
C SER A 629 19.86 25.82 -15.06
N ASN A 630 19.25 24.79 -15.64
CA ASN A 630 17.94 24.29 -15.26
C ASN A 630 17.88 23.79 -13.80
N ALA A 631 16.65 23.61 -13.32
CA ALA A 631 16.35 22.85 -12.10
C ALA A 631 16.86 21.40 -12.22
N ARG A 632 17.08 20.76 -11.08
CA ARG A 632 17.59 19.40 -10.98
C ARG A 632 16.52 18.37 -11.36
N THR A 633 15.33 18.54 -10.80
CA THR A 633 14.10 17.85 -11.18
C THR A 633 13.07 18.91 -11.57
N GLY A 634 11.99 18.50 -12.25
CA GLY A 634 10.93 19.45 -12.61
C GLY A 634 11.38 20.58 -13.55
N SER A 635 10.75 21.75 -13.38
CA SER A 635 10.95 22.95 -14.19
C SER A 635 11.45 24.15 -13.39
N TYR A 636 11.27 24.17 -12.08
CA TYR A 636 11.46 25.28 -11.17
C TYR A 636 12.43 24.91 -10.05
N MET A 637 13.05 25.92 -9.45
CA MET A 637 13.94 25.78 -8.29
C MET A 637 13.86 27.07 -7.47
N LEU A 638 14.14 27.00 -6.17
CA LEU A 638 14.27 28.20 -5.35
C LEU A 638 15.54 28.95 -5.69
N THR A 639 15.42 30.26 -5.82
CA THR A 639 16.52 31.17 -6.08
C THR A 639 16.56 32.27 -5.06
N HIS A 640 17.71 32.48 -4.44
CA HIS A 640 18.05 33.72 -3.77
C HIS A 640 18.87 34.57 -4.73
N TYR A 641 18.37 35.74 -5.14
CA TYR A 641 19.08 36.67 -6.03
C TYR A 641 18.50 38.09 -5.97
N LYS A 642 19.37 39.10 -6.07
CA LYS A 642 18.94 40.46 -6.42
C LYS A 642 20.05 41.28 -7.07
N ASN A 643 19.66 42.29 -7.86
CA ASN A 643 20.58 43.29 -8.45
C ASN A 643 21.01 44.40 -7.46
N THR A 644 20.50 44.38 -6.22
CA THR A 644 21.00 45.16 -5.08
C THR A 644 21.53 44.21 -4.01
N ALA A 645 22.19 44.72 -2.97
CA ALA A 645 22.40 43.92 -1.77
C ALA A 645 21.05 43.43 -1.21
N TYR A 646 21.05 42.23 -0.61
CA TYR A 646 19.87 41.59 -0.04
C TYR A 646 20.23 40.69 1.15
N ARG A 647 19.27 40.50 2.05
CA ARG A 647 19.34 39.49 3.11
C ARG A 647 17.99 38.77 3.21
N VAL A 648 17.96 37.46 2.98
CA VAL A 648 16.71 36.70 2.91
C VAL A 648 16.84 35.33 3.57
N TYR A 649 15.73 34.84 4.12
CA TYR A 649 15.63 33.53 4.73
C TYR A 649 14.33 32.83 4.29
N THR A 650 14.46 31.75 3.52
CA THR A 650 13.31 30.93 3.08
C THR A 650 13.30 29.65 3.91
N SER A 651 12.14 29.31 4.50
CA SER A 651 12.04 28.22 5.48
C SER A 651 10.70 27.50 5.46
N GLN A 652 10.68 26.31 6.05
CA GLN A 652 9.49 25.48 6.22
C GLN A 652 9.54 24.78 7.58
N THR A 653 8.46 24.88 8.35
CA THR A 653 8.26 24.09 9.58
C THR A 653 7.51 22.81 9.26
N ILE A 654 8.13 21.68 9.58
CA ILE A 654 7.64 20.34 9.34
C ILE A 654 7.17 19.76 10.68
N THR A 655 5.93 19.26 10.73
CA THR A 655 5.33 18.67 11.94
C THR A 655 4.87 17.23 11.69
N GLY A 656 4.68 16.46 12.77
CA GLY A 656 4.31 15.04 12.66
C GLY A 656 5.49 14.10 12.40
N LEU A 657 6.73 14.54 12.66
CA LEU A 657 7.91 13.70 12.60
C LEU A 657 7.88 12.61 13.69
N THR A 658 8.42 11.44 13.40
CA THR A 658 8.69 10.42 14.42
C THR A 658 10.02 10.74 15.09
N ASN A 659 10.05 10.82 16.43
CA ASN A 659 11.30 11.05 17.17
C ASN A 659 12.42 10.08 16.76
N GLY A 660 13.63 10.58 16.58
CA GLY A 660 14.79 9.82 16.09
C GLY A 660 15.85 10.71 15.46
N THR A 661 16.88 10.10 14.88
CA THR A 661 17.98 10.80 14.22
C THR A 661 17.66 11.01 12.74
N TYR A 662 18.03 12.18 12.20
CA TYR A 662 17.75 12.58 10.83
C TYR A 662 18.99 13.16 10.11
N ASN A 663 18.97 13.17 8.78
CA ASN A 663 19.88 13.91 7.90
C ASN A 663 19.04 14.86 7.04
N LEU A 664 19.39 16.15 7.01
CA LEU A 664 18.87 17.11 6.02
C LEU A 664 19.85 17.23 4.86
N ALA A 665 19.38 17.15 3.63
CA ALA A 665 20.17 17.51 2.46
C ALA A 665 19.37 18.36 1.47
N ALA A 666 20.06 19.06 0.57
CA ALA A 666 19.49 19.76 -0.57
C ALA A 666 20.53 19.86 -1.69
N TRP A 667 20.08 20.03 -2.93
CA TRP A 667 20.96 20.28 -4.07
C TRP A 667 21.10 21.77 -4.28
N ILE A 668 22.34 22.26 -4.18
CA ILE A 668 22.64 23.68 -4.10
C ILE A 668 23.73 24.03 -5.11
N ARG A 669 23.62 25.19 -5.72
CA ARG A 669 24.75 25.87 -6.37
C ARG A 669 24.70 27.35 -6.05
N THR A 670 25.85 28.01 -6.05
CA THR A 670 25.95 29.43 -5.68
C THR A 670 27.06 30.15 -6.42
N ALA A 671 26.93 31.47 -6.53
CA ALA A 671 28.01 32.37 -6.93
C ALA A 671 29.21 32.36 -5.96
N GLY A 672 29.01 31.96 -4.70
CA GLY A 672 30.04 31.86 -3.66
C GLY A 672 30.47 33.19 -3.02
N GLY A 673 30.17 34.34 -3.64
CA GLY A 673 30.55 35.67 -3.15
C GLY A 673 29.64 36.26 -2.07
N GLN A 674 28.81 35.46 -1.40
CA GLN A 674 27.96 35.92 -0.29
C GLN A 674 28.75 36.19 0.99
N THR A 675 28.37 37.25 1.71
CA THR A 675 28.87 37.56 3.06
C THR A 675 28.62 36.37 4.00
N ALA A 676 27.42 35.79 3.90
CA ALA A 676 27.08 34.51 4.51
C ALA A 676 25.97 33.83 3.70
N ALA A 677 26.09 32.51 3.49
CA ALA A 677 25.01 31.71 2.94
C ALA A 677 25.04 30.32 3.60
N TYR A 678 23.94 29.88 4.21
CA TYR A 678 23.88 28.59 4.91
C TYR A 678 22.53 27.90 4.77
N MET A 679 22.55 26.58 4.76
CA MET A 679 21.38 25.73 5.02
C MET A 679 21.35 25.45 6.53
N ASN A 680 20.15 25.38 7.12
CA ASN A 680 19.99 25.07 8.54
C ASN A 680 18.79 24.15 8.83
N ILE A 681 18.83 23.54 10.00
CA ILE A 681 17.70 22.87 10.65
C ILE A 681 17.66 23.26 12.13
N LYS A 682 16.46 23.49 12.67
CA LYS A 682 16.20 23.98 14.03
C LYS A 682 14.83 23.54 14.54
N ASP A 683 14.42 24.01 15.72
CA ASP A 683 13.11 23.75 16.34
C ASP A 683 12.76 22.25 16.54
N PHE A 684 13.76 21.37 16.52
CA PHE A 684 13.60 19.91 16.54
C PHE A 684 13.65 19.26 17.93
N GLY A 685 13.56 20.07 18.98
CA GLY A 685 13.59 19.64 20.37
C GLY A 685 14.50 20.53 21.21
N ASN A 686 15.18 19.93 22.19
CA ASN A 686 16.13 20.63 23.08
C ASN A 686 17.55 20.74 22.47
N GLY A 687 17.69 20.56 21.16
CA GLY A 687 18.96 20.68 20.44
C GLY A 687 19.27 22.11 19.99
N THR A 688 20.54 22.41 19.78
CA THR A 688 20.99 23.66 19.16
C THR A 688 20.81 23.60 17.64
N ASP A 689 20.40 24.72 17.02
CA ASP A 689 20.37 24.90 15.56
C ASP A 689 21.64 24.35 14.88
N LEU A 690 21.44 23.51 13.86
CA LEU A 690 22.52 22.96 13.06
C LEU A 690 22.56 23.70 11.72
N THR A 691 23.76 24.07 11.27
CA THR A 691 23.99 24.84 10.05
C THR A 691 25.11 24.22 9.20
N THR A 692 25.08 24.46 7.90
CA THR A 692 26.20 24.15 6.98
C THR A 692 26.32 25.25 5.92
N ASP A 693 27.55 25.60 5.55
CA ASP A 693 27.85 26.69 4.62
C ASP A 693 27.56 26.28 3.17
N MET A 694 26.65 27.02 2.51
CA MET A 694 26.27 26.76 1.12
C MET A 694 27.36 27.19 0.13
N ARG A 695 28.32 28.04 0.53
CA ARG A 695 29.42 28.50 -0.33
C ARG A 695 30.40 27.38 -0.69
N SER A 696 30.34 26.25 0.01
CA SER A 696 30.99 25.00 -0.41
C SER A 696 30.52 24.50 -1.79
N ALA A 697 29.32 24.89 -2.23
CA ALA A 697 28.75 24.61 -3.54
C ALA A 697 28.94 25.77 -4.55
N ALA A 698 30.01 26.56 -4.43
CA ALA A 698 30.34 27.64 -5.37
C ALA A 698 30.71 27.08 -6.75
N SER A 699 29.73 27.01 -7.66
CA SER A 699 29.82 26.32 -8.95
C SER A 699 28.65 26.69 -9.86
N GLY A 700 28.77 26.45 -11.16
CA GLY A 700 27.63 26.44 -12.09
C GLY A 700 26.77 25.17 -12.00
N THR A 701 27.28 24.12 -11.37
CA THR A 701 26.63 22.79 -11.24
C THR A 701 26.13 22.55 -9.83
N LEU A 702 24.91 22.03 -9.72
CA LEU A 702 24.28 21.64 -8.45
C LEU A 702 25.10 20.57 -7.73
N THR A 703 25.33 20.79 -6.44
CA THR A 703 26.10 19.93 -5.53
C THR A 703 25.22 19.58 -4.31
N LEU A 704 25.26 18.33 -3.86
CA LEU A 704 24.54 17.92 -2.65
C LEU A 704 25.20 18.50 -1.40
N VAL A 705 24.45 19.24 -0.60
CA VAL A 705 24.88 19.81 0.68
C VAL A 705 24.06 19.17 1.79
N THR A 706 24.70 18.74 2.89
CA THR A 706 24.09 17.88 3.92
C THR A 706 24.39 18.38 5.34
N ILE A 707 23.42 18.29 6.24
CA ILE A 707 23.56 18.33 7.71
C ILE A 707 23.17 16.95 8.23
N ALA A 708 24.11 16.28 8.90
CA ALA A 708 23.92 14.92 9.39
C ALA A 708 23.60 14.87 10.90
N ASN A 709 23.00 13.76 11.33
CA ASN A 709 22.79 13.40 12.74
C ASN A 709 21.93 14.39 13.57
N VAL A 710 20.86 14.92 12.98
CA VAL A 710 19.87 15.82 13.61
C VAL A 710 18.95 15.02 14.56
N PRO A 711 18.98 15.26 15.89
CA PRO A 711 18.18 14.47 16.84
C PRO A 711 16.79 15.09 17.06
N VAL A 712 15.78 14.66 16.30
CA VAL A 712 14.39 15.10 16.46
C VAL A 712 13.77 14.46 17.71
N THR A 713 13.36 15.27 18.69
CA THR A 713 12.80 14.80 19.98
C THR A 713 11.40 15.34 20.31
N ASN A 714 10.84 16.24 19.51
CA ASN A 714 9.54 16.88 19.73
C ASN A 714 8.52 16.66 18.58
N GLY A 715 8.83 15.76 17.64
CA GLY A 715 7.98 15.48 16.49
C GLY A 715 7.83 16.61 15.45
N GLN A 716 8.76 17.56 15.42
CA GLN A 716 8.83 18.60 14.38
C GLN A 716 10.28 19.00 14.05
N ALA A 717 10.48 19.76 12.98
CA ALA A 717 11.72 20.45 12.67
C ALA A 717 11.45 21.62 11.71
N THR A 718 12.15 22.74 11.86
CA THR A 718 12.14 23.84 10.88
C THR A 718 13.42 23.79 10.07
N ILE A 719 13.29 23.67 8.75
CA ILE A 719 14.39 23.72 7.79
C ILE A 719 14.44 25.08 7.10
N GLY A 720 15.62 25.54 6.69
CA GLY A 720 15.71 26.79 5.96
C GLY A 720 17.05 27.06 5.28
N PHE A 721 17.03 28.10 4.46
CA PHE A 721 18.14 28.59 3.65
C PHE A 721 18.27 30.09 3.88
N TYR A 722 19.47 30.55 4.21
CA TYR A 722 19.79 31.95 4.44
C TYR A 722 20.82 32.44 3.41
N SER A 723 20.66 33.68 2.95
CA SER A 723 21.65 34.37 2.14
C SER A 723 21.73 35.85 2.52
N ASP A 724 22.92 36.33 2.82
CA ASP A 724 23.31 37.73 3.00
C ASP A 724 24.39 38.07 1.97
N ALA A 725 24.06 38.93 1.02
CA ALA A 725 24.90 39.10 -0.16
C ALA A 725 24.85 40.51 -0.76
N GLY A 726 25.94 40.85 -1.45
CA GLY A 726 26.00 42.03 -2.32
C GLY A 726 25.21 41.85 -3.62
N ALA A 727 25.08 42.94 -4.37
CA ALA A 727 24.41 42.97 -5.66
C ALA A 727 24.96 41.90 -6.64
N GLY A 728 24.05 41.20 -7.32
CA GLY A 728 24.37 40.25 -8.38
C GLY A 728 24.76 38.84 -7.90
N GLN A 729 24.90 38.62 -6.59
CA GLN A 729 25.16 37.30 -6.03
C GLN A 729 23.88 36.46 -6.02
N TRP A 730 24.02 35.12 -6.11
CA TRP A 730 22.89 34.21 -6.16
C TRP A 730 23.16 32.85 -5.53
N VAL A 731 22.09 32.21 -5.05
CA VAL A 731 22.03 30.79 -4.65
C VAL A 731 20.85 30.15 -5.37
N ASN A 732 21.01 28.96 -5.96
CA ASN A 732 19.90 28.11 -6.39
C ASN A 732 19.84 26.86 -5.52
N ILE A 733 18.64 26.48 -5.10
CA ILE A 733 18.35 25.36 -4.19
C ILE A 733 17.21 24.53 -4.79
N ASP A 734 17.37 23.22 -4.77
CA ASP A 734 16.40 22.25 -5.29
C ASP A 734 16.50 20.91 -4.54
N ASP A 735 15.54 19.99 -4.75
CA ASP A 735 15.49 18.63 -4.19
C ASP A 735 15.80 18.56 -2.67
N ILE A 736 14.96 19.19 -1.84
CA ILE A 736 15.11 19.23 -0.36
C ILE A 736 14.71 17.92 0.33
N ASN A 737 15.51 17.50 1.32
CA ASN A 737 15.58 16.09 1.71
C ASN A 737 15.81 15.88 3.23
N LEU A 738 14.76 15.90 4.08
CA LEU A 738 14.85 15.55 5.52
C LEU A 738 14.53 14.06 5.82
N ALA A 739 15.57 13.21 5.85
CA ALA A 739 15.53 11.76 6.08
C ALA A 739 15.71 11.42 7.56
N ARG A 740 15.05 10.38 8.08
CA ARG A 740 15.46 9.74 9.34
C ARG A 740 16.63 8.75 9.06
N HIS A 741 17.36 8.26 10.06
CA HIS A 741 18.26 7.10 9.93
C HIS A 741 18.31 6.27 11.21
#